data_AF-A0A1M6QMV3-F1
#
_entry.id   AF-A0A1M6QMV3-F1
#
_cell.length_a   1.000
_cell.length_b   1.000
_cell.length_c   1.000
_cell.angle_alpha   90.00
_cell.angle_beta   90.00
_cell.angle_gamma   90.00
#
_symmetry.space_group_name_H-M   'P 1'
#
loop_
_entity.id
_entity.type
_entity.pdbx_description
1 polymer ?
#
loop_
_entity_poly.entity_id
_entity_poly.type
_entity_poly.pdbx_seq_one_letter_code
_entity_poly.pdbx_strand_id
1 'polypeptide(L)'
;MRMKNSLKSLILLVLLLIAVSSTGLCSANAAAPGSNLVLIFDASGSMWGQIDGEAKITIAKEVMEGIIKDLPDDINVGLTVYGHRRKGDCDDLETIIPLGPINKQAFIEKIKAINPKGKTPMLRSIRLTAESIKHLEDETTILLVSDGKETCDPEPCAFVAELKALGINFVMHVVGFDVGGETEEELKCMADAGEGEYFPASNADKLKEALTTVIEKTVEKNLKVSALLNGKPLAVQVVILNPQNGEEVKIGQSTEKRPASFGLPPGMYDVKVIDAWVQDSHPHKMFKAVEVTKNDVTEITAKFGAGRLEISPIKEGKLFSAAVEVKNSNGREFRDNSTETRTASFDLEEGAYTVTVRDAWGSDAVIDLGEVAILPGQTVKKEAVFQSGFLQVFPMKQGKLFSAAVVIKTPQGEEKSDNSTESRPAKFEQLPGKYSVKVRDAWGSDAVIDLGEIEILDGRTTKKEVSFESGILEVSPIRNGKLFYAAVELTKPDGEVVRDDSTENAPSQFEVMPGFYSVEIRDDWGDKSKRTFKVEIKADETIRKTVDFDAPQAQSMAQPQAAADQLKQSGVVPQESPAQAVDQPNTTFTGAGVPPDVKTGVQSGTQVGARIDEDMIGAHVAGEDEEDPPLAKMPYNRDEWTLGRVYPLQARRNSDTLNRRLNSCEEQAGKQNRPDLLPRIQAARSQVEALNKLLKKKASKEAIQEALYNLAEEVMDIHNALAI
;
A
#
# COMPACT_ATOMS: atom_id res chain seq x y z
N MET A 1 73.20 -18.80 -1.22
CA MET A 1 72.80 -17.80 -2.24
C MET A 1 71.47 -18.20 -2.90
N ARG A 2 70.35 -18.25 -2.13
CA ARG A 2 69.10 -18.90 -2.56
C ARG A 2 67.80 -18.15 -2.18
N MET A 3 67.87 -16.82 -2.07
CA MET A 3 66.74 -15.94 -1.67
C MET A 3 66.45 -14.76 -2.62
N LYS A 4 67.15 -14.64 -3.77
CA LYS A 4 66.99 -13.51 -4.71
C LYS A 4 66.05 -13.75 -5.91
N ASN A 5 65.57 -14.98 -6.12
CA ASN A 5 64.72 -15.31 -7.28
C ASN A 5 63.21 -15.33 -6.98
N SER A 6 62.80 -15.53 -5.72
CA SER A 6 61.36 -15.53 -5.34
C SER A 6 60.72 -14.14 -5.49
N LEU A 7 61.45 -13.08 -5.14
CA LEU A 7 60.92 -11.70 -5.18
C LEU A 7 60.73 -11.17 -6.60
N LYS A 8 61.57 -11.59 -7.56
CA LYS A 8 61.44 -11.21 -8.98
C LYS A 8 60.22 -11.84 -9.64
N SER A 9 59.89 -13.09 -9.27
CA SER A 9 58.72 -13.78 -9.84
C SER A 9 57.39 -13.19 -9.35
N LEU A 10 57.35 -12.65 -8.14
CA LEU A 10 56.15 -11.99 -7.59
C LEU A 10 55.91 -10.61 -8.23
N ILE A 11 56.98 -9.82 -8.43
CA ILE A 11 56.89 -8.50 -9.09
C ILE A 11 56.49 -8.64 -10.57
N LEU A 12 56.96 -9.68 -11.26
CA LEU A 12 56.59 -9.94 -12.66
C LEU A 12 55.12 -10.34 -12.82
N LEU A 13 54.55 -11.05 -11.82
CA LEU A 13 53.12 -11.44 -11.83
C LEU A 13 52.20 -10.23 -11.58
N VAL A 14 52.59 -9.32 -10.66
CA VAL A 14 51.81 -8.10 -10.37
C VAL A 14 51.85 -7.11 -11.54
N LEU A 15 52.99 -7.00 -12.26
CA LEU A 15 53.07 -6.16 -13.46
C LEU A 15 52.27 -6.71 -14.65
N LEU A 16 52.12 -8.04 -14.77
CA LEU A 16 51.29 -8.63 -15.83
C LEU A 16 49.78 -8.42 -15.59
N LEU A 17 49.36 -8.29 -14.32
CA LEU A 17 47.97 -8.03 -13.92
C LEU A 17 47.52 -6.56 -14.11
N ILE A 18 48.45 -5.64 -14.39
CA ILE A 18 48.15 -4.20 -14.60
C ILE A 18 48.09 -3.86 -16.11
N ALA A 19 48.51 -4.77 -16.99
CA ALA A 19 48.64 -4.53 -18.43
C ALA A 19 47.44 -5.01 -19.28
N VAL A 20 46.34 -5.48 -18.67
CA VAL A 20 45.13 -5.97 -19.39
C VAL A 20 43.91 -5.09 -19.08
N SER A 21 44.11 -3.77 -19.09
CA SER A 21 43.10 -2.76 -18.77
C SER A 21 43.00 -1.69 -19.86
N SER A 22 43.13 -2.08 -21.14
CA SER A 22 43.10 -1.14 -22.27
C SER A 22 42.54 -1.74 -23.58
N THR A 23 41.67 -2.75 -23.51
CA THR A 23 40.69 -2.97 -24.58
C THR A 23 39.56 -1.98 -24.36
N GLY A 24 39.61 -0.84 -25.06
CA GLY A 24 38.49 0.10 -25.07
C GLY A 24 37.25 -0.60 -25.63
N LEU A 25 36.25 -0.83 -24.77
CA LEU A 25 34.91 -1.04 -25.26
C LEU A 25 34.52 0.25 -25.97
N CYS A 26 34.34 0.19 -27.29
CA CYS A 26 33.33 1.04 -27.91
C CYS A 26 32.01 0.63 -27.27
N SER A 27 31.58 1.38 -26.25
CA SER A 27 30.17 1.43 -25.92
C SER A 27 29.46 1.86 -27.19
N ALA A 28 28.77 0.92 -27.83
CA ALA A 28 27.67 1.31 -28.69
C ALA A 28 26.74 2.15 -27.80
N ASN A 29 26.54 3.41 -28.15
CA ASN A 29 25.50 4.22 -27.56
C ASN A 29 24.16 3.59 -28.00
N ALA A 30 23.70 2.58 -27.26
CA ALA A 30 22.28 2.30 -27.18
C ALA A 30 21.63 3.62 -26.76
N ALA A 31 20.73 4.14 -27.61
CA ALA A 31 20.11 5.43 -27.36
C ALA A 31 19.47 5.43 -25.98
N ALA A 32 19.70 6.47 -25.19
CA ALA A 32 19.04 6.61 -23.89
C ALA A 32 17.53 6.65 -24.14
N PRO A 33 16.73 5.77 -23.51
CA PRO A 33 15.36 5.56 -23.95
C PRO A 33 14.41 6.61 -23.35
N GLY A 34 14.46 7.84 -23.84
CA GLY A 34 13.45 8.86 -23.63
C GLY A 34 12.40 8.85 -24.76
N SER A 35 11.26 9.51 -24.56
CA SER A 35 10.25 9.70 -25.60
C SER A 35 10.89 10.28 -26.88
N ASN A 36 10.58 9.69 -28.03
CA ASN A 36 11.16 10.09 -29.31
C ASN A 36 10.26 11.11 -30.02
N LEU A 37 10.81 12.28 -30.35
CA LEU A 37 10.11 13.36 -31.07
C LEU A 37 10.91 13.78 -32.31
N VAL A 38 10.36 13.61 -33.51
CA VAL A 38 10.96 14.18 -34.73
C VAL A 38 10.10 15.33 -35.26
N LEU A 39 10.70 16.51 -35.30
CA LEU A 39 10.09 17.71 -35.87
C LEU A 39 10.39 17.75 -37.37
N ILE A 40 9.35 17.79 -38.21
CA ILE A 40 9.46 18.04 -39.65
C ILE A 40 8.95 19.47 -39.90
N PHE A 41 9.86 20.35 -40.33
CA PHE A 41 9.62 21.79 -40.37
C PHE A 41 9.65 22.35 -41.79
N ASP A 42 8.59 23.07 -42.16
CA ASP A 42 8.47 23.78 -43.43
C ASP A 42 9.34 25.03 -43.47
N ALA A 43 10.20 25.09 -44.48
CA ALA A 43 10.90 26.29 -44.89
C ALA A 43 10.87 26.43 -46.43
N SER A 44 9.74 26.08 -47.03
CA SER A 44 9.42 26.36 -48.43
C SER A 44 9.18 27.86 -48.66
N GLY A 45 9.13 28.29 -49.92
CA GLY A 45 9.00 29.71 -50.27
C GLY A 45 7.74 30.42 -49.74
N SER A 46 6.67 29.68 -49.40
CA SER A 46 5.42 30.23 -48.84
C SER A 46 5.59 30.79 -47.42
N MET A 47 6.55 30.29 -46.65
CA MET A 47 6.88 30.76 -45.29
C MET A 47 7.42 32.21 -45.22
N TRP A 48 7.59 32.88 -46.37
CA TRP A 48 7.78 34.33 -46.47
C TRP A 48 6.49 35.16 -46.50
N GLY A 49 5.33 34.50 -46.62
CA GLY A 49 4.02 35.11 -46.40
C GLY A 49 3.91 35.68 -44.99
N GLN A 50 2.96 36.60 -44.80
CA GLN A 50 2.84 37.36 -43.56
C GLN A 50 1.51 37.11 -42.85
N ILE A 51 1.58 36.99 -41.52
CA ILE A 51 0.45 37.03 -40.60
C ILE A 51 0.63 38.29 -39.77
N ASP A 52 -0.38 39.16 -39.71
CA ASP A 52 -0.37 40.43 -38.96
C ASP A 52 0.85 41.35 -39.21
N GLY A 53 1.45 41.24 -40.41
CA GLY A 53 2.62 42.01 -40.85
C GLY A 53 3.98 41.38 -40.57
N GLU A 54 4.02 40.23 -39.88
CA GLU A 54 5.23 39.47 -39.60
C GLU A 54 5.32 38.22 -40.48
N ALA A 55 6.53 37.86 -40.93
CA ALA A 55 6.72 36.69 -41.78
C ALA A 55 6.46 35.38 -41.00
N LYS A 56 5.75 34.43 -41.62
CA LYS A 56 5.43 33.11 -41.05
C LYS A 56 6.66 32.40 -40.47
N ILE A 57 7.79 32.43 -41.17
CA ILE A 57 9.05 31.86 -40.69
C ILE A 57 9.56 32.48 -39.38
N THR A 58 9.36 33.78 -39.15
CA THR A 58 9.81 34.44 -37.92
C THR A 58 8.99 33.93 -36.74
N ILE A 59 7.66 34.03 -36.84
CA ILE A 59 6.70 33.50 -35.85
C ILE A 59 7.01 32.04 -35.53
N ALA A 60 7.14 31.20 -36.57
CA ALA A 60 7.37 29.77 -36.39
C ALA A 60 8.70 29.47 -35.68
N LYS A 61 9.78 30.21 -35.96
CA LYS A 61 11.05 30.08 -35.24
C LYS A 61 10.95 30.51 -33.78
N GLU A 62 10.26 31.60 -33.48
CA GLU A 62 10.12 32.11 -32.11
C GLU A 62 9.32 31.15 -31.23
N VAL A 63 8.20 30.64 -31.76
CA VAL A 63 7.41 29.62 -31.05
C VAL A 63 8.23 28.34 -30.85
N MET A 64 8.92 27.85 -31.89
CA MET A 64 9.77 26.67 -31.78
C MET A 64 10.92 26.87 -30.77
N GLU A 65 11.54 28.06 -30.71
CA GLU A 65 12.54 28.37 -29.68
C GLU A 65 11.96 28.31 -28.26
N GLY A 66 10.75 28.81 -28.03
CA GLY A 66 10.06 28.70 -26.75
C GLY A 66 9.82 27.23 -26.38
N ILE A 67 9.23 26.49 -27.31
CA ILE A 67 8.91 25.07 -27.15
C ILE A 67 10.14 24.21 -26.84
N ILE A 68 11.28 24.43 -27.51
CA ILE A 68 12.53 23.69 -27.25
C ILE A 68 13.11 23.98 -25.86
N LYS A 69 12.85 25.16 -25.27
CA LYS A 69 13.26 25.44 -23.87
C LYS A 69 12.42 24.64 -22.88
N ASP A 70 11.13 24.52 -23.16
CA ASP A 70 10.12 23.87 -22.31
C ASP A 70 10.14 22.32 -22.41
N LEU A 71 10.81 21.75 -23.41
CA LEU A 71 10.99 20.30 -23.53
C LEU A 71 11.72 19.68 -22.31
N PRO A 72 11.39 18.45 -21.88
CA PRO A 72 12.19 17.73 -20.88
C PRO A 72 13.64 17.51 -21.33
N ASP A 73 14.60 17.51 -20.39
CA ASP A 73 16.02 17.32 -20.70
C ASP A 73 16.39 15.86 -21.06
N ASP A 74 15.47 14.92 -20.83
CA ASP A 74 15.59 13.48 -21.12
C ASP A 74 14.89 13.06 -22.42
N ILE A 75 14.29 13.98 -23.17
CA ILE A 75 13.66 13.68 -24.48
C ILE A 75 14.71 13.42 -25.57
N ASN A 76 14.43 12.46 -26.45
CA ASN A 76 15.15 12.33 -27.72
C ASN A 76 14.44 13.18 -28.77
N VAL A 77 15.16 14.14 -29.38
CA VAL A 77 14.57 15.06 -30.37
C VAL A 77 15.39 15.12 -31.67
N GLY A 78 14.71 15.07 -32.80
CA GLY A 78 15.27 15.25 -34.14
C GLY A 78 14.64 16.44 -34.88
N LEU A 79 15.35 16.99 -35.86
CA LEU A 79 14.87 18.08 -36.74
C LEU A 79 15.19 17.78 -38.20
N THR A 80 14.14 17.57 -38.98
CA THR A 80 14.18 17.49 -40.45
C THR A 80 13.54 18.76 -41.03
N VAL A 81 14.20 19.38 -42.01
CA VAL A 81 13.75 20.64 -42.63
C VAL A 81 13.78 20.51 -44.14
N TYR A 82 12.73 20.98 -44.82
CA TYR A 82 12.68 21.03 -46.28
C TYR A 82 12.59 22.46 -46.83
N GLY A 83 13.03 22.65 -48.07
CA GLY A 83 12.95 23.91 -48.81
C GLY A 83 13.94 25.00 -48.39
N HIS A 84 14.82 24.78 -47.42
CA HIS A 84 15.60 25.86 -46.80
C HIS A 84 16.92 26.27 -47.50
N ARG A 85 17.31 25.63 -48.61
CA ARG A 85 18.61 25.86 -49.27
C ARG A 85 18.51 26.15 -50.76
N ARG A 86 17.66 25.44 -51.51
CA ARG A 86 17.62 25.39 -52.98
C ARG A 86 16.23 25.73 -53.52
N LYS A 87 16.17 26.68 -54.46
CA LYS A 87 14.90 27.13 -55.07
C LYS A 87 14.43 26.13 -56.14
N GLY A 88 13.16 25.72 -56.06
CA GLY A 88 12.50 24.87 -57.06
C GLY A 88 12.85 23.38 -56.99
N ASP A 89 13.70 22.99 -56.05
CA ASP A 89 14.27 21.65 -55.91
C ASP A 89 13.42 20.79 -54.94
N CYS A 90 13.04 19.58 -55.37
CA CYS A 90 12.27 18.64 -54.56
C CYS A 90 13.13 17.75 -53.66
N ASP A 91 14.44 17.68 -53.91
CA ASP A 91 15.39 16.96 -53.06
C ASP A 91 16.03 17.90 -52.02
N ASP A 92 15.48 19.11 -51.83
CA ASP A 92 15.93 20.03 -50.80
C ASP A 92 15.36 19.71 -49.42
N LEU A 93 15.89 18.62 -48.86
CA LEU A 93 15.57 18.09 -47.54
C LEU A 93 16.86 17.83 -46.76
N GLU A 94 16.83 18.05 -45.44
CA GLU A 94 17.96 17.84 -44.54
C GLU A 94 17.49 17.49 -43.14
N THR A 95 18.01 16.40 -42.57
CA THR A 95 17.99 16.18 -41.13
C THR A 95 19.11 17.01 -40.51
N ILE A 96 18.78 18.24 -40.11
CA ILE A 96 19.73 19.21 -39.52
C ILE A 96 20.19 18.74 -38.13
N ILE A 97 19.33 17.99 -37.43
CA ILE A 97 19.60 17.39 -36.12
C ILE A 97 19.10 15.93 -36.17
N PRO A 98 19.99 14.93 -36.14
CA PRO A 98 19.61 13.53 -36.00
C PRO A 98 18.86 13.30 -34.68
N LEU A 99 17.93 12.34 -34.67
CA LEU A 99 17.22 11.96 -33.45
C LEU A 99 18.20 11.46 -32.37
N GLY A 100 18.13 12.05 -31.19
CA GLY A 100 18.95 11.69 -30.03
C GLY A 100 18.76 12.68 -28.87
N PRO A 101 19.53 12.56 -27.78
CA PRO A 101 19.35 13.37 -26.57
C PRO A 101 19.40 14.87 -26.85
N ILE A 102 18.45 15.61 -26.27
CA ILE A 102 18.30 17.04 -26.55
C ILE A 102 19.52 17.88 -26.12
N ASN A 103 20.03 18.68 -27.05
CA ASN A 103 20.91 19.82 -26.75
C ASN A 103 20.16 21.11 -27.09
N LYS A 104 19.42 21.65 -26.12
CA LYS A 104 18.53 22.82 -26.30
C LYS A 104 19.21 24.00 -26.99
N GLN A 105 20.43 24.34 -26.56
CA GLN A 105 21.19 25.47 -27.12
C GLN A 105 21.54 25.25 -28.60
N ALA A 106 22.13 24.10 -28.93
CA ALA A 106 22.48 23.76 -30.31
C ALA A 106 21.23 23.67 -31.20
N PHE A 107 20.12 23.16 -30.66
CA PHE A 107 18.85 23.05 -31.38
C PHE A 107 18.26 24.41 -31.74
N ILE A 108 18.26 25.36 -30.79
CA ILE A 108 17.81 26.75 -31.00
C ILE A 108 18.70 27.47 -32.04
N GLU A 109 20.02 27.27 -32.00
CA GLU A 109 20.94 27.83 -32.99
C GLU A 109 20.65 27.33 -34.41
N LYS A 110 20.35 26.03 -34.56
CA LYS A 110 19.95 25.45 -35.85
C LYS A 110 18.61 26.01 -36.34
N ILE A 111 17.59 26.11 -35.50
CA ILE A 111 16.30 26.73 -35.85
C ILE A 111 16.50 28.15 -36.39
N LYS A 112 17.30 28.97 -35.68
CA LYS A 112 17.56 30.37 -36.06
C LYS A 112 18.20 30.50 -37.44
N ALA A 113 19.05 29.56 -37.83
CA ALA A 113 19.77 29.55 -39.11
C ALA A 113 18.92 29.15 -40.34
N ILE A 114 17.74 28.55 -40.16
CA ILE A 114 16.85 28.13 -41.27
C ILE A 114 16.44 29.35 -42.11
N ASN A 115 16.35 29.23 -43.44
CA ASN A 115 15.96 30.34 -44.32
C ASN A 115 15.09 29.88 -45.49
N PRO A 116 13.85 30.35 -45.69
CA PRO A 116 12.95 29.74 -46.67
C PRO A 116 13.30 30.05 -48.12
N LYS A 117 13.26 29.05 -49.02
CA LYS A 117 13.69 29.20 -50.43
C LYS A 117 12.99 28.31 -51.47
N GLY A 118 12.58 27.12 -51.07
CA GLY A 118 12.37 25.97 -51.96
C GLY A 118 10.90 25.56 -52.12
N LYS A 119 10.72 24.30 -52.50
CA LYS A 119 9.41 23.64 -52.58
C LYS A 119 9.04 22.96 -51.25
N THR A 120 7.89 22.28 -51.25
CA THR A 120 7.25 21.62 -50.11
C THR A 120 7.22 20.08 -50.32
N PRO A 121 8.38 19.37 -50.30
CA PRO A 121 8.45 17.91 -50.46
C PRO A 121 8.16 17.17 -49.14
N MET A 122 6.92 17.26 -48.66
CA MET A 122 6.48 16.61 -47.42
C MET A 122 6.67 15.09 -47.49
N LEU A 123 6.24 14.40 -48.56
CA LEU A 123 6.41 12.94 -48.67
C LEU A 123 7.87 12.50 -48.52
N ARG A 124 8.82 13.23 -49.13
CA ARG A 124 10.25 12.87 -49.07
C ARG A 124 10.84 13.12 -47.68
N SER A 125 10.44 14.20 -47.00
CA SER A 125 10.87 14.45 -45.61
C SER A 125 10.29 13.45 -44.60
N ILE A 126 9.03 13.02 -44.80
CA ILE A 126 8.40 11.94 -44.03
C ILE A 126 9.10 10.61 -44.33
N ARG A 127 9.44 10.32 -45.59
CA ARG A 127 10.21 9.12 -45.96
C ARG A 127 11.58 9.07 -45.28
N LEU A 128 12.35 10.17 -45.35
CA LEU A 128 13.65 10.26 -44.68
C LEU A 128 13.52 10.06 -43.15
N THR A 129 12.48 10.63 -42.56
CA THR A 129 12.19 10.46 -41.13
C THR A 129 11.81 9.01 -40.80
N ALA A 130 10.91 8.41 -41.56
CA ALA A 130 10.50 7.01 -41.40
C ALA A 130 11.69 6.04 -41.58
N GLU A 131 12.56 6.29 -42.55
CA GLU A 131 13.80 5.53 -42.77
C GLU A 131 14.78 5.64 -41.60
N SER A 132 14.81 6.77 -40.89
CA SER A 132 15.67 6.96 -39.71
C SER A 132 15.10 6.33 -38.45
N ILE A 133 13.78 6.10 -38.34
CA ILE A 133 13.14 5.53 -37.14
C ILE A 133 12.69 4.06 -37.28
N LYS A 134 12.66 3.48 -38.49
CA LYS A 134 12.20 2.09 -38.76
C LYS A 134 12.92 0.97 -38.00
N HIS A 135 13.99 1.29 -37.28
CA HIS A 135 14.81 0.35 -36.50
C HIS A 135 14.64 0.54 -34.98
N LEU A 136 13.79 1.49 -34.55
CA LEU A 136 13.46 1.74 -33.16
C LEU A 136 12.26 0.87 -32.76
N GLU A 137 12.31 0.30 -31.56
CA GLU A 137 11.20 -0.45 -30.98
C GLU A 137 10.18 0.52 -30.33
N ASP A 138 10.67 1.58 -29.68
CA ASP A 138 9.87 2.62 -29.03
C ASP A 138 9.05 3.45 -30.05
N GLU A 139 7.81 3.78 -29.71
CA GLU A 139 6.96 4.63 -30.54
C GLU A 139 7.56 6.03 -30.68
N THR A 140 7.62 6.54 -31.91
CA THR A 140 8.13 7.90 -32.19
C THR A 140 7.00 8.85 -32.56
N THR A 141 6.89 9.98 -31.88
CA THR A 141 6.05 11.08 -32.36
C THR A 141 6.75 11.80 -33.51
N ILE A 142 6.09 11.86 -34.66
CA ILE A 142 6.43 12.79 -35.75
C ILE A 142 5.52 14.00 -35.64
N LEU A 143 6.09 15.20 -35.72
CA LEU A 143 5.37 16.46 -35.69
C LEU A 143 5.69 17.27 -36.95
N LEU A 144 4.78 17.26 -37.91
CA LEU A 144 4.87 18.06 -39.13
C LEU A 144 4.27 19.45 -38.88
N VAL A 145 5.01 20.50 -39.23
CA VAL A 145 4.53 21.90 -39.22
C VAL A 145 4.67 22.45 -40.63
N SER A 146 3.55 22.76 -41.30
CA SER A 146 3.55 23.27 -42.69
C SER A 146 2.52 24.36 -42.94
N ASP A 147 2.86 25.28 -43.86
CA ASP A 147 1.99 26.37 -44.34
C ASP A 147 1.47 26.15 -45.78
N GLY A 148 1.69 24.97 -46.35
CA GLY A 148 1.50 24.72 -47.78
C GLY A 148 1.04 23.31 -48.13
N LYS A 149 0.57 23.16 -49.37
CA LYS A 149 0.23 21.88 -49.99
C LYS A 149 1.49 21.17 -50.47
N GLU A 150 1.46 19.85 -50.61
CA GLU A 150 2.52 19.10 -51.28
C GLU A 150 2.70 19.57 -52.74
N THR A 151 3.96 19.73 -53.19
CA THR A 151 4.29 20.34 -54.50
C THR A 151 5.32 19.56 -55.34
N CYS A 152 5.69 18.36 -54.88
CA CYS A 152 6.71 17.50 -55.47
C CYS A 152 6.19 16.11 -55.84
N ASP A 153 5.42 15.46 -54.98
CA ASP A 153 4.97 14.07 -55.18
C ASP A 153 3.46 13.91 -54.91
N PRO A 154 2.73 13.01 -55.59
CA PRO A 154 1.29 12.83 -55.38
C PRO A 154 0.95 11.94 -54.17
N GLU A 155 -0.32 12.00 -53.72
CA GLU A 155 -0.93 11.09 -52.73
C GLU A 155 -0.28 11.03 -51.32
N PRO A 156 -0.09 12.16 -50.61
CA PRO A 156 0.56 12.20 -49.29
C PRO A 156 -0.06 11.26 -48.25
N CYS A 157 -1.39 11.20 -48.11
CA CYS A 157 -2.02 10.35 -47.09
C CYS A 157 -1.82 8.86 -47.37
N ALA A 158 -1.87 8.44 -48.65
CA ALA A 158 -1.67 7.05 -49.03
C ALA A 158 -0.25 6.59 -48.68
N PHE A 159 0.74 7.47 -48.88
CA PHE A 159 2.13 7.21 -48.49
C PHE A 159 2.30 7.08 -46.96
N VAL A 160 1.66 7.94 -46.16
CA VAL A 160 1.69 7.82 -44.68
C VAL A 160 1.04 6.51 -44.21
N ALA A 161 -0.12 6.15 -44.78
CA ALA A 161 -0.81 4.90 -44.48
C ALA A 161 0.02 3.66 -44.88
N GLU A 162 0.79 3.74 -45.98
CA GLU A 162 1.75 2.69 -46.37
C GLU A 162 2.85 2.53 -45.32
N LEU A 163 3.44 3.61 -44.81
CA LEU A 163 4.46 3.54 -43.76
C LEU A 163 3.95 2.89 -42.46
N LYS A 164 2.70 3.18 -42.06
CA LYS A 164 2.05 2.48 -40.94
C LYS A 164 1.77 1.01 -41.26
N ALA A 165 1.34 0.70 -42.48
CA ALA A 165 1.12 -0.69 -42.93
C ALA A 165 2.42 -1.52 -43.04
N LEU A 166 3.58 -0.86 -43.21
CA LEU A 166 4.91 -1.47 -43.12
C LEU A 166 5.38 -1.73 -41.69
N GLY A 167 4.60 -1.35 -40.67
CA GLY A 167 4.88 -1.62 -39.26
C GLY A 167 5.88 -0.65 -38.61
N ILE A 168 6.13 0.52 -39.20
CA ILE A 168 6.99 1.54 -38.60
C ILE A 168 6.25 2.15 -37.39
N ASN A 169 6.85 2.09 -36.21
CA ASN A 169 6.20 2.47 -34.96
C ASN A 169 6.23 4.00 -34.73
N PHE A 170 5.27 4.71 -35.31
CA PHE A 170 5.13 6.16 -35.14
C PHE A 170 3.67 6.62 -35.03
N VAL A 171 3.48 7.76 -34.38
CA VAL A 171 2.25 8.57 -34.43
C VAL A 171 2.61 9.92 -35.06
N MET A 172 1.85 10.38 -36.05
CA MET A 172 2.13 11.66 -36.72
C MET A 172 1.06 12.72 -36.44
N HIS A 173 1.45 13.73 -35.68
CA HIS A 173 0.68 14.96 -35.52
C HIS A 173 1.05 15.96 -36.63
N VAL A 174 0.07 16.75 -37.07
CA VAL A 174 0.26 17.75 -38.13
C VAL A 174 -0.29 19.10 -37.69
N VAL A 175 0.50 20.16 -37.82
CA VAL A 175 0.09 21.54 -37.57
C VAL A 175 0.01 22.27 -38.90
N GLY A 176 -1.19 22.69 -39.27
CA GLY A 176 -1.44 23.55 -40.43
C GLY A 176 -1.31 25.02 -40.04
N PHE A 177 -0.25 25.69 -40.50
CA PHE A 177 0.08 27.07 -40.10
C PHE A 177 -0.38 28.10 -41.13
N ASP A 178 -1.49 28.79 -40.82
CA ASP A 178 -2.21 29.70 -41.72
C ASP A 178 -2.49 29.03 -43.08
N VAL A 179 -3.24 27.94 -43.00
CA VAL A 179 -3.74 27.13 -44.12
C VAL A 179 -5.27 26.97 -44.02
N GLY A 180 -5.90 26.60 -45.13
CA GLY A 180 -7.32 26.28 -45.19
C GLY A 180 -7.70 25.65 -46.54
N GLY A 181 -8.95 25.20 -46.66
CA GLY A 181 -9.44 24.56 -47.88
C GLY A 181 -8.74 23.22 -48.18
N GLU A 182 -8.45 22.94 -49.45
CA GLU A 182 -7.82 21.67 -49.86
C GLU A 182 -6.51 21.35 -49.11
N THR A 183 -5.71 22.36 -48.77
CA THR A 183 -4.45 22.16 -48.03
C THR A 183 -4.70 21.66 -46.61
N GLU A 184 -5.74 22.17 -45.94
CA GLU A 184 -6.14 21.71 -44.60
C GLU A 184 -6.71 20.29 -44.66
N GLU A 185 -7.49 19.96 -45.70
CA GLU A 185 -7.99 18.59 -45.90
C GLU A 185 -6.85 17.59 -46.13
N GLU A 186 -5.83 17.96 -46.92
CA GLU A 186 -4.64 17.16 -47.18
C GLU A 186 -3.82 16.92 -45.90
N LEU A 187 -3.48 17.98 -45.16
CA LEU A 187 -2.70 17.90 -43.91
C LEU A 187 -3.45 17.12 -42.81
N LYS A 188 -4.77 17.27 -42.74
CA LYS A 188 -5.60 16.47 -41.82
C LYS A 188 -5.63 15.00 -42.19
N CYS A 189 -5.80 14.70 -43.47
CA CYS A 189 -5.77 13.35 -44.02
C CYS A 189 -4.41 12.66 -43.78
N MET A 190 -3.31 13.41 -43.77
CA MET A 190 -2.00 12.92 -43.34
C MET A 190 -1.93 12.60 -41.84
N ALA A 191 -2.47 13.46 -40.96
CA ALA A 191 -2.52 13.18 -39.52
C ALA A 191 -3.35 11.94 -39.20
N ASP A 192 -4.54 11.83 -39.80
CA ASP A 192 -5.45 10.69 -39.65
C ASP A 192 -4.77 9.39 -40.14
N ALA A 193 -4.07 9.43 -41.28
CA ALA A 193 -3.30 8.30 -41.82
C ALA A 193 -2.09 7.90 -40.96
N GLY A 194 -1.54 8.84 -40.20
CA GLY A 194 -0.45 8.63 -39.24
C GLY A 194 -0.93 8.32 -37.82
N GLU A 195 -2.22 8.03 -37.62
CA GLU A 195 -2.87 7.75 -36.32
C GLU A 195 -2.72 8.88 -35.27
N GLY A 196 -2.44 10.11 -35.72
CA GLY A 196 -2.28 11.28 -34.85
C GLY A 196 -3.46 12.24 -34.90
N GLU A 197 -3.16 13.53 -34.72
CA GLU A 197 -4.16 14.61 -34.65
C GLU A 197 -3.68 15.81 -35.48
N TYR A 198 -4.63 16.49 -36.12
CA TYR A 198 -4.41 17.73 -36.86
C TYR A 198 -4.77 18.95 -36.01
N PHE A 199 -3.89 19.96 -36.03
CA PHE A 199 -4.05 21.20 -35.28
C PHE A 199 -4.01 22.42 -36.23
N PRO A 200 -5.11 23.18 -36.36
CA PRO A 200 -5.10 24.43 -37.12
C PRO A 200 -4.46 25.55 -36.30
N ALA A 201 -3.45 26.20 -36.88
CA ALA A 201 -2.71 27.31 -36.25
C ALA A 201 -2.80 28.57 -37.10
N SER A 202 -3.72 29.48 -36.79
CA SER A 202 -3.92 30.72 -37.55
C SER A 202 -2.96 31.87 -37.18
N ASN A 203 -2.19 31.73 -36.10
CA ASN A 203 -1.26 32.74 -35.57
C ASN A 203 -0.26 32.12 -34.57
N ALA A 204 0.61 32.96 -34.01
CA ALA A 204 1.64 32.57 -33.04
C ALA A 204 1.08 31.82 -31.81
N ASP A 205 0.02 32.33 -31.18
CA ASP A 205 -0.58 31.73 -29.99
C ASP A 205 -1.16 30.34 -30.28
N LYS A 206 -1.84 30.18 -31.42
CA LYS A 206 -2.39 28.87 -31.83
C LYS A 206 -1.31 27.89 -32.27
N LEU A 207 -0.22 28.35 -32.89
CA LEU A 207 0.94 27.52 -33.14
C LEU A 207 1.57 27.04 -31.83
N LYS A 208 1.68 27.90 -30.82
CA LYS A 208 2.19 27.53 -29.49
C LYS A 208 1.29 26.51 -28.79
N GLU A 209 -0.01 26.76 -28.74
CA GLU A 209 -1.02 25.86 -28.14
C GLU A 209 -0.97 24.46 -28.77
N ALA A 210 -0.88 24.38 -30.11
CA ALA A 210 -0.75 23.12 -30.83
C ALA A 210 0.54 22.36 -30.47
N LEU A 211 1.69 23.04 -30.52
CA LEU A 211 2.99 22.41 -30.24
C LEU A 211 3.11 21.95 -28.77
N THR A 212 2.63 22.73 -27.80
CA THR A 212 2.55 22.31 -26.39
C THR A 212 1.66 21.07 -26.22
N THR A 213 0.49 21.04 -26.88
CA THR A 213 -0.44 19.91 -26.82
C THR A 213 0.16 18.61 -27.35
N VAL A 214 0.94 18.68 -28.44
CA VAL A 214 1.65 17.51 -28.99
C VAL A 214 2.69 16.99 -28.01
N ILE A 215 3.48 17.88 -27.40
CA ILE A 215 4.52 17.48 -26.42
C ILE A 215 3.91 16.82 -25.19
N GLU A 216 2.77 17.31 -24.68
CA GLU A 216 2.04 16.68 -23.57
C GLU A 216 1.50 15.27 -23.90
N LYS A 217 1.33 14.95 -25.20
CA LYS A 217 0.98 13.61 -25.68
C LYS A 217 2.21 12.72 -25.88
N THR A 218 3.33 13.28 -26.33
CA THR A 218 4.58 12.55 -26.59
C THR A 218 5.28 12.01 -25.33
N VAL A 219 5.15 12.69 -24.19
CA VAL A 219 5.76 12.22 -22.92
C VAL A 219 4.92 11.09 -22.31
N GLU A 220 5.52 9.89 -22.18
CA GLU A 220 4.87 8.72 -21.57
C GLU A 220 4.43 8.99 -20.13
N LYS A 221 3.23 8.53 -19.75
CA LYS A 221 2.63 8.79 -18.42
C LYS A 221 2.82 7.60 -17.48
N ASN A 222 3.99 7.52 -16.86
CA ASN A 222 4.46 6.45 -15.98
C ASN A 222 4.04 6.57 -14.50
N LEU A 223 3.36 7.65 -14.09
CA LEU A 223 2.71 7.74 -12.76
C LEU A 223 1.23 8.11 -12.89
N LYS A 224 0.34 7.31 -12.29
CA LYS A 224 -1.09 7.61 -12.16
C LYS A 224 -1.52 7.67 -10.70
N VAL A 225 -2.35 8.66 -10.37
CA VAL A 225 -2.83 8.89 -8.99
C VAL A 225 -4.33 9.11 -8.99
N SER A 226 -5.04 8.24 -8.26
CA SER A 226 -6.47 8.28 -8.00
C SER A 226 -6.74 8.51 -6.51
N ALA A 227 -7.98 8.85 -6.16
CA ALA A 227 -8.45 8.87 -4.79
C ALA A 227 -9.83 8.24 -4.62
N LEU A 228 -10.10 7.74 -3.42
CA LEU A 228 -11.40 7.24 -3.00
C LEU A 228 -11.81 7.94 -1.69
N LEU A 229 -13.07 8.34 -1.51
CA LEU A 229 -13.66 8.74 -0.24
C LEU A 229 -14.68 7.67 0.19
N ASN A 230 -14.46 7.01 1.33
CA ASN A 230 -15.32 5.92 1.81
C ASN A 230 -15.59 4.84 0.72
N GLY A 231 -14.56 4.52 -0.08
CA GLY A 231 -14.62 3.55 -1.17
C GLY A 231 -15.22 4.05 -2.51
N LYS A 232 -15.73 5.28 -2.58
CA LYS A 232 -16.23 5.90 -3.83
C LYS A 232 -15.15 6.79 -4.46
N PRO A 233 -15.04 6.93 -5.79
CA PRO A 233 -14.08 7.86 -6.41
C PRO A 233 -14.19 9.29 -5.88
N LEU A 234 -13.03 9.93 -5.64
CA LEU A 234 -12.90 11.30 -5.18
C LEU A 234 -12.02 12.09 -6.16
N ALA A 235 -12.46 13.28 -6.56
CA ALA A 235 -11.64 14.20 -7.32
C ALA A 235 -10.65 14.94 -6.39
N VAL A 236 -9.36 14.87 -6.70
CA VAL A 236 -8.28 15.40 -5.85
C VAL A 236 -7.24 16.16 -6.67
N GLN A 237 -6.63 17.17 -6.05
CA GLN A 237 -5.37 17.73 -6.53
C GLN A 237 -4.21 16.81 -6.12
N VAL A 238 -3.24 16.66 -7.00
CA VAL A 238 -2.04 15.86 -6.77
C VAL A 238 -0.82 16.74 -7.06
N VAL A 239 0.07 16.85 -6.07
CA VAL A 239 1.33 17.60 -6.15
C VAL A 239 2.48 16.60 -6.03
N ILE A 240 3.34 16.57 -7.04
CA ILE A 240 4.56 15.79 -7.09
C ILE A 240 5.69 16.67 -6.54
N LEU A 241 6.42 16.16 -5.55
CA LEU A 241 7.48 16.85 -4.83
C LEU A 241 8.81 16.11 -5.02
N ASN A 242 9.91 16.85 -5.08
CA ASN A 242 11.25 16.30 -4.99
C ASN A 242 11.52 15.89 -3.52
N PRO A 243 11.87 14.62 -3.23
CA PRO A 243 11.98 14.13 -1.86
C PRO A 243 13.20 14.68 -1.09
N GLN A 244 14.17 15.31 -1.76
CA GLN A 244 15.38 15.85 -1.11
C GLN A 244 15.18 17.27 -0.56
N ASN A 245 14.45 18.12 -1.28
CA ASN A 245 14.28 19.54 -0.95
C ASN A 245 12.82 19.97 -0.77
N GLY A 246 11.85 19.12 -1.12
CA GLY A 246 10.42 19.40 -1.02
C GLY A 246 9.88 20.36 -2.09
N GLU A 247 10.66 20.67 -3.14
CA GLU A 247 10.23 21.54 -4.23
C GLU A 247 9.15 20.87 -5.11
N GLU A 248 8.22 21.66 -5.60
CA GLU A 248 7.15 21.21 -6.49
C GLU A 248 7.70 20.89 -7.90
N VAL A 249 7.57 19.64 -8.31
CA VAL A 249 7.99 19.15 -9.64
C VAL A 249 6.85 19.25 -10.64
N LYS A 250 5.62 18.89 -10.23
CA LYS A 250 4.45 18.86 -11.12
C LYS A 250 3.15 18.87 -10.33
N ILE A 251 2.12 19.52 -10.85
CA ILE A 251 0.76 19.53 -10.28
C ILE A 251 -0.21 18.96 -11.30
N GLY A 252 -1.17 18.17 -10.84
CA GLY A 252 -2.26 17.64 -11.65
C GLY A 252 -3.54 17.49 -10.84
N GLN A 253 -4.63 17.13 -11.50
CA GLN A 253 -5.89 16.79 -10.85
C GLN A 253 -6.42 15.46 -11.36
N SER A 254 -7.04 14.70 -10.46
CA SER A 254 -7.86 13.54 -10.80
C SER A 254 -9.34 13.90 -10.78
N THR A 255 -10.15 13.05 -11.39
CA THR A 255 -11.61 13.13 -11.38
C THR A 255 -12.17 11.77 -11.00
N GLU A 256 -13.46 11.70 -10.67
CA GLU A 256 -14.16 10.44 -10.37
C GLU A 256 -14.01 9.35 -11.46
N LYS A 257 -13.66 9.74 -12.69
CA LYS A 257 -13.54 8.85 -13.86
C LYS A 257 -12.12 8.71 -14.41
N ARG A 258 -11.16 9.54 -13.98
CA ARG A 258 -9.80 9.58 -14.57
C ARG A 258 -8.74 9.92 -13.51
N PRO A 259 -7.65 9.13 -13.39
CA PRO A 259 -6.53 9.47 -12.52
C PRO A 259 -5.81 10.73 -12.99
N ALA A 260 -5.20 11.46 -12.05
CA ALA A 260 -4.13 12.40 -12.37
C ALA A 260 -2.98 11.59 -12.98
N SER A 261 -2.54 11.92 -14.18
CA SER A 261 -1.56 11.12 -14.93
C SER A 261 -0.36 11.97 -15.31
N PHE A 262 0.83 11.55 -14.88
CA PHE A 262 2.08 12.28 -15.01
C PHE A 262 3.08 11.44 -15.80
N GLY A 263 3.76 12.08 -16.75
CA GLY A 263 5.09 11.64 -17.18
C GLY A 263 6.15 12.35 -16.34
N LEU A 264 7.05 11.56 -15.78
CA LEU A 264 8.16 11.95 -14.91
C LEU A 264 9.42 11.14 -15.28
N PRO A 265 10.63 11.70 -15.17
CA PRO A 265 11.86 10.91 -15.27
C PRO A 265 11.88 9.75 -14.25
N PRO A 266 12.56 8.63 -14.53
CA PRO A 266 12.70 7.55 -13.57
C PRO A 266 13.41 8.01 -12.29
N GLY A 267 12.83 7.71 -11.12
CA GLY A 267 13.35 8.20 -9.84
C GLY A 267 12.37 8.08 -8.67
N MET A 268 12.75 8.69 -7.55
CA MET A 268 11.95 8.73 -6.33
C MET A 268 11.25 10.07 -6.17
N TYR A 269 9.95 10.04 -5.85
CA TYR A 269 9.12 11.23 -5.65
C TYR A 269 8.31 11.16 -4.36
N ASP A 270 8.07 12.32 -3.72
CA ASP A 270 7.05 12.44 -2.68
C ASP A 270 5.74 12.91 -3.37
N VAL A 271 4.63 12.22 -3.13
CA VAL A 271 3.33 12.49 -3.78
C VAL A 271 2.31 12.94 -2.73
N LYS A 272 1.92 14.21 -2.80
CA LYS A 272 0.91 14.82 -1.92
C LYS A 272 -0.44 14.86 -2.63
N VAL A 273 -1.44 14.19 -2.06
CA VAL A 273 -2.80 14.13 -2.57
C VAL A 273 -3.74 14.93 -1.66
N ILE A 274 -4.48 15.88 -2.22
CA ILE A 274 -5.25 16.91 -1.51
C ILE A 274 -6.69 16.88 -2.04
N ASP A 275 -7.71 16.89 -1.18
CA ASP A 275 -9.11 17.04 -1.60
C ASP A 275 -9.28 18.32 -2.46
N ALA A 276 -9.86 18.23 -3.65
CA ALA A 276 -9.88 19.35 -4.59
C ALA A 276 -10.88 20.48 -4.21
N TRP A 277 -11.78 20.26 -3.24
CA TRP A 277 -12.99 21.07 -3.07
C TRP A 277 -13.08 21.94 -1.80
N VAL A 278 -12.09 21.91 -0.90
CA VAL A 278 -12.23 22.46 0.48
C VAL A 278 -11.12 23.43 0.87
N GLN A 279 -11.28 24.73 0.60
CA GLN A 279 -10.28 25.73 1.00
C GLN A 279 -10.03 25.74 2.52
N ASP A 280 -8.74 25.86 2.85
CA ASP A 280 -8.10 25.83 4.17
C ASP A 280 -8.15 24.52 4.99
N SER A 281 -6.97 24.09 5.46
CA SER A 281 -6.72 22.93 6.34
C SER A 281 -7.01 21.52 5.79
N HIS A 282 -7.02 21.34 4.46
CA HIS A 282 -7.29 20.06 3.78
C HIS A 282 -6.69 18.80 4.46
N PRO A 283 -7.50 17.74 4.68
CA PRO A 283 -6.96 16.40 4.84
C PRO A 283 -6.23 16.02 3.56
N HIS A 284 -4.97 15.63 3.70
CA HIS A 284 -4.11 15.26 2.58
C HIS A 284 -3.36 13.96 2.93
N LYS A 285 -3.12 13.12 1.92
CA LYS A 285 -2.25 11.95 2.05
C LYS A 285 -0.91 12.22 1.38
N MET A 286 0.17 11.93 2.10
CA MET A 286 1.53 12.00 1.60
C MET A 286 2.05 10.58 1.40
N PHE A 287 2.43 10.25 0.17
CA PHE A 287 3.18 9.03 -0.15
C PHE A 287 4.64 9.44 -0.32
N LYS A 288 5.54 8.85 0.47
CA LYS A 288 6.96 9.19 0.42
C LYS A 288 7.75 8.18 -0.38
N ALA A 289 8.80 8.65 -1.05
CA ALA A 289 9.73 7.81 -1.81
C ALA A 289 9.01 6.81 -2.76
N VAL A 290 8.04 7.33 -3.51
CA VAL A 290 7.36 6.63 -4.59
C VAL A 290 8.36 6.42 -5.72
N GLU A 291 8.64 5.15 -6.03
CA GLU A 291 9.44 4.80 -7.20
C GLU A 291 8.60 4.93 -8.48
N VAL A 292 9.12 5.70 -9.43
CA VAL A 292 8.62 5.79 -10.80
C VAL A 292 9.69 5.16 -11.69
N THR A 293 9.33 4.08 -12.39
CA THR A 293 10.23 3.41 -13.35
C THR A 293 10.00 3.96 -14.75
N LYS A 294 10.82 3.51 -15.71
CA LYS A 294 10.72 3.98 -17.09
C LYS A 294 9.62 3.28 -17.89
N ASN A 295 9.39 1.99 -17.63
CA ASN A 295 8.57 1.13 -18.47
C ASN A 295 7.25 0.70 -17.81
N ASP A 296 7.16 0.83 -16.48
CA ASP A 296 5.97 0.46 -15.72
C ASP A 296 5.18 1.70 -15.33
N VAL A 297 3.86 1.58 -15.34
CA VAL A 297 3.00 2.63 -14.79
C VAL A 297 2.82 2.38 -13.29
N THR A 298 3.44 3.21 -12.46
CA THR A 298 3.17 3.24 -11.02
C THR A 298 1.76 3.79 -10.79
N GLU A 299 0.87 3.02 -10.16
CA GLU A 299 -0.50 3.46 -9.83
C GLU A 299 -0.69 3.62 -8.31
N ILE A 300 -1.09 4.82 -7.88
CA ILE A 300 -1.40 5.16 -6.47
C ILE A 300 -2.90 5.38 -6.31
N THR A 301 -3.49 4.83 -5.25
CA THR A 301 -4.87 5.14 -4.83
C THR A 301 -4.89 5.68 -3.40
N ALA A 302 -5.12 6.99 -3.27
CA ALA A 302 -5.29 7.67 -1.99
C ALA A 302 -6.69 7.41 -1.41
N LYS A 303 -6.78 6.51 -0.42
CA LYS A 303 -8.03 6.22 0.28
C LYS A 303 -8.25 7.22 1.42
N PHE A 304 -9.19 8.13 1.22
CA PHE A 304 -9.75 9.05 2.22
C PHE A 304 -11.03 8.47 2.84
N GLY A 305 -11.43 9.06 3.96
CA GLY A 305 -12.65 8.70 4.67
C GLY A 305 -12.43 7.71 5.80
N ALA A 306 -13.50 7.47 6.54
CA ALA A 306 -13.48 6.67 7.75
C ALA A 306 -13.76 5.19 7.45
N GLY A 307 -13.12 4.30 8.21
CA GLY A 307 -13.66 2.97 8.48
C GLY A 307 -14.58 3.03 9.69
N ARG A 308 -15.54 2.10 9.77
CA ARG A 308 -16.48 2.01 10.89
C ARG A 308 -16.07 0.90 11.86
N LEU A 309 -15.98 1.22 13.14
CA LEU A 309 -15.81 0.25 14.21
C LEU A 309 -17.14 0.10 14.96
N GLU A 310 -17.68 -1.12 15.01
CA GLU A 310 -18.85 -1.46 15.82
C GLU A 310 -18.46 -2.40 16.95
N ILE A 311 -18.71 -1.99 18.19
CA ILE A 311 -18.44 -2.77 19.39
C ILE A 311 -19.76 -3.24 20.00
N SER A 312 -19.84 -4.54 20.25
CA SER A 312 -21.02 -5.23 20.81
C SER A 312 -20.68 -5.76 22.22
N PRO A 313 -20.99 -5.03 23.29
CA PRO A 313 -20.90 -5.52 24.66
C PRO A 313 -22.00 -6.55 24.89
N ILE A 314 -21.60 -7.79 25.20
CA ILE A 314 -22.52 -8.92 25.41
C ILE A 314 -22.46 -9.36 26.87
N LYS A 315 -23.64 -9.45 27.52
CA LYS A 315 -23.82 -10.01 28.86
C LYS A 315 -24.97 -11.00 28.81
N GLU A 316 -24.78 -12.21 29.34
CA GLU A 316 -25.78 -13.29 29.29
C GLU A 316 -26.33 -13.58 27.87
N GLY A 317 -25.49 -13.40 26.83
CA GLY A 317 -25.86 -13.61 25.43
C GLY A 317 -26.71 -12.49 24.81
N LYS A 318 -26.87 -11.33 25.47
CA LYS A 318 -27.61 -10.17 24.96
C LYS A 318 -26.72 -8.91 24.94
N LEU A 319 -27.05 -7.95 24.09
CA LEU A 319 -26.49 -6.60 24.17
C LEU A 319 -26.86 -5.96 25.51
N PHE A 320 -25.94 -5.20 26.09
CA PHE A 320 -26.21 -4.40 27.29
C PHE A 320 -25.58 -3.01 27.21
N SER A 321 -25.91 -2.16 28.19
CA SER A 321 -25.36 -0.80 28.25
C SER A 321 -23.93 -0.81 28.80
N ALA A 322 -22.98 -0.37 27.98
CA ALA A 322 -21.57 -0.25 28.34
C ALA A 322 -20.96 0.99 27.68
N ALA A 323 -20.02 1.65 28.37
CA ALA A 323 -19.21 2.70 27.82
C ALA A 323 -18.04 2.10 27.02
N VAL A 324 -17.84 2.59 25.80
CA VAL A 324 -16.74 2.16 24.93
C VAL A 324 -15.82 3.33 24.66
N GLU A 325 -14.54 3.15 24.95
CA GLU A 325 -13.48 4.11 24.65
C GLU A 325 -12.51 3.51 23.63
N VAL A 326 -12.25 4.30 22.59
CA VAL A 326 -11.34 3.96 21.50
C VAL A 326 -10.25 5.01 21.44
N LYS A 327 -8.98 4.60 21.34
CA LYS A 327 -7.84 5.52 21.41
C LYS A 327 -6.82 5.22 20.33
N ASN A 328 -6.39 6.25 19.60
CA ASN A 328 -5.36 6.10 18.56
C ASN A 328 -3.94 6.19 19.13
N SER A 329 -2.94 5.86 18.31
CA SER A 329 -1.51 5.93 18.66
C SER A 329 -1.04 7.31 19.17
N ASN A 330 -1.69 8.39 18.75
CA ASN A 330 -1.39 9.77 19.15
C ASN A 330 -2.09 10.16 20.47
N GLY A 331 -2.79 9.22 21.12
CA GLY A 331 -3.50 9.44 22.38
C GLY A 331 -4.85 10.16 22.26
N ARG A 332 -5.37 10.38 21.05
CA ARG A 332 -6.72 10.95 20.83
C ARG A 332 -7.76 9.90 21.17
N GLU A 333 -8.64 10.24 22.11
CA GLU A 333 -9.74 9.41 22.58
C GLU A 333 -11.06 9.71 21.84
N PHE A 334 -11.85 8.67 21.63
CA PHE A 334 -13.19 8.69 21.07
C PHE A 334 -14.09 7.85 22.00
N ARG A 335 -15.31 8.30 22.30
CA ARG A 335 -16.23 7.62 23.23
C ARG A 335 -17.64 7.51 22.66
N ASP A 336 -18.24 6.34 22.82
CA ASP A 336 -19.66 6.07 22.53
C ASP A 336 -20.20 5.02 23.52
N ASN A 337 -21.50 5.01 23.75
CA ASN A 337 -22.17 4.12 24.71
C ASN A 337 -23.08 3.13 23.99
N SER A 338 -22.86 1.83 24.21
CA SER A 338 -23.81 0.78 23.83
C SER A 338 -25.11 0.88 24.64
N THR A 339 -26.19 0.34 24.11
CA THR A 339 -27.46 0.08 24.81
C THR A 339 -27.91 -1.35 24.54
N GLU A 340 -28.98 -1.79 25.20
CA GLU A 340 -29.63 -3.09 24.93
C GLU A 340 -30.12 -3.26 23.47
N THR A 341 -30.21 -2.17 22.71
CA THR A 341 -30.76 -2.11 21.34
C THR A 341 -29.77 -1.60 20.30
N ARG A 342 -28.58 -1.13 20.70
CA ARG A 342 -27.61 -0.48 19.80
C ARG A 342 -26.17 -0.72 20.25
N THR A 343 -25.34 -1.18 19.33
CA THR A 343 -23.88 -1.27 19.50
C THR A 343 -23.24 0.13 19.56
N ALA A 344 -22.11 0.25 20.26
CA ALA A 344 -21.28 1.45 20.13
C ALA A 344 -20.65 1.49 18.73
N SER A 345 -20.63 2.66 18.09
CA SER A 345 -20.22 2.81 16.69
C SER A 345 -19.37 4.05 16.47
N PHE A 346 -18.20 3.88 15.84
CA PHE A 346 -17.24 4.94 15.59
C PHE A 346 -16.89 4.99 14.11
N ASP A 347 -16.96 6.16 13.49
CA ASP A 347 -16.36 6.41 12.18
C ASP A 347 -14.96 7.00 12.42
N LEU A 348 -13.92 6.20 12.13
CA LEU A 348 -12.52 6.43 12.47
C LEU A 348 -11.64 6.46 11.22
N GLU A 349 -10.56 7.24 11.24
CA GLU A 349 -9.56 7.25 10.17
C GLU A 349 -8.84 5.90 10.04
N GLU A 350 -8.07 5.72 8.96
CA GLU A 350 -7.22 4.55 8.79
C GLU A 350 -6.12 4.52 9.86
N GLY A 351 -6.02 3.42 10.60
CA GLY A 351 -5.02 3.28 11.65
C GLY A 351 -5.29 2.16 12.65
N ALA A 352 -4.37 2.05 13.61
CA ALA A 352 -4.49 1.15 14.75
C ALA A 352 -5.09 1.89 15.95
N TYR A 353 -6.03 1.25 16.62
CA TYR A 353 -6.74 1.79 17.78
C TYR A 353 -6.79 0.76 18.91
N THR A 354 -6.51 1.18 20.15
CA THR A 354 -6.84 0.38 21.33
C THR A 354 -8.31 0.59 21.70
N VAL A 355 -8.97 -0.46 22.18
CA VAL A 355 -10.42 -0.43 22.45
C VAL A 355 -10.69 -1.03 23.83
N THR A 356 -11.23 -0.21 24.74
CA THR A 356 -11.66 -0.65 26.06
C THR A 356 -13.17 -0.52 26.20
N VAL A 357 -13.78 -1.52 26.83
CA VAL A 357 -15.22 -1.59 27.11
C VAL A 357 -15.41 -1.71 28.61
N ARG A 358 -16.19 -0.81 29.19
CA ARG A 358 -16.52 -0.77 30.62
C ARG A 358 -18.03 -0.85 30.80
N ASP A 359 -18.49 -1.66 31.74
CA ASP A 359 -19.90 -1.68 32.14
C ASP A 359 -20.40 -0.27 32.52
N ALA A 360 -21.51 0.18 31.93
CA ALA A 360 -22.08 1.50 32.24
C ALA A 360 -22.81 1.51 33.59
N TRP A 361 -23.15 0.34 34.13
CA TRP A 361 -23.96 0.16 35.34
C TRP A 361 -23.22 -0.60 36.43
N GLY A 362 -22.02 -0.14 36.74
CA GLY A 362 -21.47 -0.31 38.08
C GLY A 362 -20.79 -1.65 38.35
N SER A 363 -19.91 -2.06 37.43
CA SER A 363 -18.78 -2.91 37.77
C SER A 363 -17.50 -2.22 37.33
N ASP A 364 -16.40 -2.46 38.05
CA ASP A 364 -15.05 -2.09 37.57
C ASP A 364 -14.54 -3.04 36.47
N ALA A 365 -15.45 -3.85 35.90
CA ALA A 365 -15.20 -4.72 34.77
C ALA A 365 -14.77 -3.87 33.56
N VAL A 366 -13.53 -4.11 33.11
CA VAL A 366 -13.00 -3.56 31.86
C VAL A 366 -12.54 -4.73 31.00
N ILE A 367 -13.07 -4.81 29.78
CA ILE A 367 -12.54 -5.67 28.72
C ILE A 367 -11.70 -4.81 27.80
N ASP A 368 -10.42 -5.11 27.71
CA ASP A 368 -9.53 -4.61 26.67
C ASP A 368 -9.59 -5.58 25.49
N LEU A 369 -9.99 -5.08 24.32
CA LEU A 369 -10.05 -5.86 23.07
C LEU A 369 -8.72 -5.84 22.30
N GLY A 370 -7.70 -5.19 22.85
CA GLY A 370 -6.38 -4.99 22.27
C GLY A 370 -6.41 -3.99 21.11
N GLU A 371 -5.43 -4.15 20.23
CA GLU A 371 -5.29 -3.31 19.03
C GLU A 371 -6.23 -3.78 17.91
N VAL A 372 -6.99 -2.84 17.36
CA VAL A 372 -7.92 -3.04 16.25
C VAL A 372 -7.51 -2.14 15.09
N ALA A 373 -7.14 -2.75 13.97
CA ALA A 373 -6.85 -2.03 12.73
C ALA A 373 -8.15 -1.64 12.00
N ILE A 374 -8.23 -0.38 11.58
CA ILE A 374 -9.33 0.20 10.80
C ILE A 374 -8.81 0.56 9.40
N LEU A 375 -9.52 0.12 8.37
CA LEU A 375 -9.25 0.47 6.96
C LEU A 375 -10.39 1.34 6.39
N PRO A 376 -10.12 2.25 5.44
CA PRO A 376 -11.13 3.14 4.87
C PRO A 376 -12.31 2.37 4.25
N GLY A 377 -13.54 2.73 4.65
CA GLY A 377 -14.77 2.10 4.16
C GLY A 377 -15.03 0.66 4.65
N GLN A 378 -14.14 0.06 5.44
CA GLN A 378 -14.41 -1.22 6.10
C GLN A 378 -15.34 -1.01 7.30
N THR A 379 -16.24 -1.96 7.58
CA THR A 379 -16.87 -2.08 8.91
C THR A 379 -16.22 -3.24 9.67
N VAL A 380 -15.57 -2.94 10.80
CA VAL A 380 -15.00 -3.92 11.72
C VAL A 380 -15.96 -4.11 12.88
N LYS A 381 -16.35 -5.36 13.15
CA LYS A 381 -17.22 -5.70 14.30
C LYS A 381 -16.42 -6.48 15.34
N LYS A 382 -16.59 -6.15 16.61
CA LYS A 382 -16.00 -6.88 17.75
C LYS A 382 -17.04 -7.09 18.85
N GLU A 383 -16.91 -8.18 19.56
CA GLU A 383 -17.72 -8.50 20.74
C GLU A 383 -16.87 -8.39 22.00
N ALA A 384 -17.42 -7.79 23.05
CA ALA A 384 -16.85 -7.76 24.39
C ALA A 384 -17.78 -8.56 25.30
N VAL A 385 -17.45 -9.83 25.55
CA VAL A 385 -18.32 -10.75 26.29
C VAL A 385 -17.98 -10.69 27.78
N PHE A 386 -18.89 -10.15 28.58
CA PHE A 386 -18.80 -10.08 30.03
C PHE A 386 -19.47 -11.33 30.63
N GLN A 387 -18.68 -12.30 31.12
CA GLN A 387 -19.22 -13.48 31.79
C GLN A 387 -19.21 -13.27 33.30
N SER A 388 -20.32 -13.61 33.96
CA SER A 388 -20.37 -13.56 35.41
C SER A 388 -19.36 -14.51 36.04
N GLY A 389 -18.58 -14.00 36.98
CA GLY A 389 -17.83 -14.82 37.94
C GLY A 389 -18.69 -15.09 39.18
N PHE A 390 -18.19 -15.99 40.02
CA PHE A 390 -18.83 -16.34 41.30
C PHE A 390 -17.89 -16.06 42.46
N LEU A 391 -18.38 -15.40 43.51
CA LEU A 391 -17.75 -15.40 44.83
C LEU A 391 -18.50 -16.38 45.73
N GLN A 392 -17.78 -17.31 46.35
CA GLN A 392 -18.28 -18.13 47.44
C GLN A 392 -17.54 -17.77 48.73
N VAL A 393 -18.29 -17.36 49.75
CA VAL A 393 -17.76 -17.06 51.09
C VAL A 393 -18.22 -18.16 52.04
N PHE A 394 -17.26 -18.73 52.77
CA PHE A 394 -17.45 -19.83 53.73
C PHE A 394 -17.15 -19.29 55.15
N PRO A 395 -18.15 -18.75 55.86
CA PRO A 395 -18.07 -18.50 57.29
C PRO A 395 -17.96 -19.83 58.03
N MET A 396 -16.95 -19.96 58.91
CA MET A 396 -16.63 -21.19 59.63
C MET A 396 -16.57 -20.93 61.13
N LYS A 397 -17.18 -21.78 61.94
CA LYS A 397 -17.03 -21.82 63.41
C LYS A 397 -16.92 -23.28 63.84
N GLN A 398 -15.94 -23.58 64.70
CA GLN A 398 -15.51 -24.92 65.12
C GLN A 398 -15.31 -25.88 63.94
N GLY A 399 -14.67 -25.39 62.88
CA GLY A 399 -14.39 -26.15 61.65
C GLY A 399 -15.63 -26.57 60.84
N LYS A 400 -16.81 -26.01 61.12
CA LYS A 400 -18.07 -26.23 60.37
C LYS A 400 -18.57 -24.92 59.77
N LEU A 401 -19.39 -25.01 58.71
CA LEU A 401 -20.09 -23.85 58.18
C LEU A 401 -20.95 -23.19 59.26
N PHE A 402 -20.88 -21.87 59.32
CA PHE A 402 -21.55 -21.03 60.30
C PHE A 402 -22.63 -20.17 59.62
N SER A 403 -23.73 -19.93 60.34
CA SER A 403 -24.83 -19.10 59.87
C SER A 403 -24.45 -17.62 60.02
N ALA A 404 -24.19 -16.94 58.89
CA ALA A 404 -23.68 -15.57 58.87
C ALA A 404 -24.17 -14.79 57.64
N ALA A 405 -24.49 -13.52 57.84
CA ALA A 405 -24.83 -12.58 56.77
C ALA A 405 -23.54 -12.09 56.08
N VAL A 406 -23.35 -12.48 54.82
CA VAL A 406 -22.29 -11.93 53.98
C VAL A 406 -22.88 -10.77 53.19
N VAL A 407 -22.20 -9.63 53.18
CA VAL A 407 -22.54 -8.44 52.41
C VAL A 407 -21.38 -8.12 51.48
N ILE A 408 -21.65 -8.07 50.18
CA ILE A 408 -20.72 -7.49 49.21
C ILE A 408 -21.18 -6.08 48.86
N LYS A 409 -20.21 -5.19 48.63
CA LYS A 409 -20.45 -3.82 48.18
C LYS A 409 -19.79 -3.61 46.83
N THR A 410 -20.57 -3.14 45.86
CA THR A 410 -20.05 -2.72 44.54
C THR A 410 -19.20 -1.45 44.69
N PRO A 411 -18.29 -1.14 43.74
CA PRO A 411 -17.52 0.12 43.76
C PRO A 411 -18.39 1.39 43.81
N GLN A 412 -19.66 1.29 43.38
CA GLN A 412 -20.66 2.37 43.35
C GLN A 412 -21.45 2.46 44.65
N GLY A 413 -21.21 1.55 45.59
CA GLY A 413 -21.80 1.54 46.92
C GLY A 413 -23.12 0.77 47.05
N GLU A 414 -23.55 0.03 46.03
CA GLU A 414 -24.69 -0.88 46.12
C GLU A 414 -24.30 -2.08 46.99
N GLU A 415 -25.11 -2.42 48.00
CA GLU A 415 -24.87 -3.55 48.89
C GLU A 415 -25.80 -4.72 48.53
N LYS A 416 -25.22 -5.88 48.27
CA LYS A 416 -25.92 -7.15 48.03
C LYS A 416 -25.56 -8.11 49.15
N SER A 417 -26.54 -8.79 49.71
CA SER A 417 -26.33 -9.74 50.81
C SER A 417 -26.82 -11.14 50.48
N ASP A 418 -26.13 -12.12 51.02
CA ASP A 418 -26.56 -13.52 51.05
C ASP A 418 -26.20 -14.09 52.43
N ASN A 419 -27.16 -14.77 53.04
CA ASN A 419 -26.95 -15.42 54.32
C ASN A 419 -26.37 -16.82 54.08
N SER A 420 -25.10 -16.99 54.45
CA SER A 420 -24.52 -18.32 54.66
C SER A 420 -25.32 -19.06 55.72
N THR A 421 -25.42 -20.37 55.56
CA THR A 421 -26.07 -21.26 56.52
C THR A 421 -25.11 -22.38 56.90
N GLU A 422 -25.41 -23.12 57.96
CA GLU A 422 -24.70 -24.35 58.33
C GLU A 422 -24.66 -25.43 57.22
N SER A 423 -25.48 -25.28 56.16
CA SER A 423 -25.58 -26.21 55.04
C SER A 423 -25.02 -25.69 53.71
N ARG A 424 -24.79 -24.37 53.56
CA ARG A 424 -24.21 -23.79 52.34
C ARG A 424 -23.42 -22.50 52.59
N PRO A 425 -22.33 -22.25 51.85
CA PRO A 425 -21.71 -20.93 51.81
C PRO A 425 -22.67 -19.86 51.25
N ALA A 426 -22.36 -18.60 51.51
CA ALA A 426 -22.92 -17.50 50.76
C ALA A 426 -22.34 -17.50 49.33
N LYS A 427 -23.18 -17.22 48.33
CA LYS A 427 -22.79 -17.21 46.92
C LYS A 427 -23.29 -15.95 46.21
N PHE A 428 -22.37 -15.22 45.59
CA PHE A 428 -22.67 -14.07 44.74
C PHE A 428 -22.25 -14.36 43.31
N GLU A 429 -23.13 -14.07 42.37
CA GLU A 429 -22.81 -14.00 40.94
C GLU A 429 -22.67 -12.53 40.57
N GLN A 430 -21.49 -12.10 40.10
CA GLN A 430 -21.24 -10.72 39.68
C GLN A 430 -20.36 -10.71 38.43
N LEU A 431 -20.30 -9.56 37.75
CA LEU A 431 -19.29 -9.35 36.72
C LEU A 431 -17.86 -9.33 37.31
N PRO A 432 -16.83 -9.46 36.48
CA PRO A 432 -15.44 -9.40 36.94
C PRO A 432 -15.12 -8.04 37.54
N GLY A 433 -14.29 -8.01 38.59
CA GLY A 433 -13.93 -6.77 39.26
C GLY A 433 -13.72 -6.94 40.75
N LYS A 434 -13.52 -5.83 41.45
CA LYS A 434 -13.27 -5.81 42.88
C LYS A 434 -14.52 -5.44 43.67
N TYR A 435 -14.73 -6.15 44.77
CA TYR A 435 -15.89 -5.98 45.64
C TYR A 435 -15.41 -5.93 47.09
N SER A 436 -15.86 -4.94 47.87
CA SER A 436 -15.63 -4.96 49.32
C SER A 436 -16.56 -6.00 49.95
N VAL A 437 -16.04 -6.84 50.85
CA VAL A 437 -16.82 -7.93 51.44
C VAL A 437 -16.76 -7.90 52.96
N LYS A 438 -17.93 -7.86 53.59
CA LYS A 438 -18.09 -7.94 55.04
C LYS A 438 -18.90 -9.17 55.41
N VAL A 439 -18.54 -9.80 56.51
CA VAL A 439 -19.28 -10.94 57.07
C VAL A 439 -19.66 -10.62 58.50
N ARG A 440 -20.95 -10.77 58.83
CA ARG A 440 -21.49 -10.62 60.19
C ARG A 440 -22.18 -11.89 60.61
N ASP A 441 -22.10 -12.23 61.90
CA ASP A 441 -22.96 -13.25 62.51
C ASP A 441 -24.45 -13.00 62.20
N ALA A 442 -25.20 -14.05 61.85
CA ALA A 442 -26.63 -13.95 61.55
C ALA A 442 -27.52 -13.82 62.81
N TRP A 443 -27.00 -14.16 63.99
CA TRP A 443 -27.78 -14.31 65.22
C TRP A 443 -27.53 -13.21 66.26
N GLY A 444 -26.81 -12.15 65.89
CA GLY A 444 -26.79 -10.88 66.64
C GLY A 444 -25.60 -10.66 67.57
N SER A 445 -24.46 -11.34 67.37
CA SER A 445 -23.19 -10.77 67.87
C SER A 445 -22.76 -9.60 66.96
N ASP A 446 -22.22 -8.54 67.57
CA ASP A 446 -21.68 -7.38 66.83
C ASP A 446 -20.36 -7.70 66.08
N ALA A 447 -20.00 -8.98 65.94
CA ALA A 447 -18.82 -9.44 65.22
C ALA A 447 -19.00 -9.22 63.70
N VAL A 448 -18.32 -8.20 63.17
CA VAL A 448 -18.18 -7.93 61.74
C VAL A 448 -16.73 -8.15 61.33
N ILE A 449 -16.50 -9.05 60.39
CA ILE A 449 -15.20 -9.27 59.76
C ILE A 449 -15.20 -8.61 58.39
N ASP A 450 -14.32 -7.62 58.18
CA ASP A 450 -14.09 -6.99 56.88
C ASP A 450 -12.94 -7.73 56.17
N LEU A 451 -13.22 -8.27 54.98
CA LEU A 451 -12.24 -8.98 54.15
C LEU A 451 -11.50 -8.04 53.18
N GLY A 452 -11.83 -6.75 53.17
CA GLY A 452 -11.34 -5.79 52.20
C GLY A 452 -11.87 -6.05 50.79
N GLU A 453 -11.10 -5.63 49.78
CA GLU A 453 -11.41 -5.88 48.37
C GLU A 453 -11.09 -7.32 47.96
N ILE A 454 -12.08 -8.02 47.42
CA ILE A 454 -11.92 -9.34 46.79
C ILE A 454 -12.21 -9.21 45.29
N GLU A 455 -11.30 -9.75 44.50
CA GLU A 455 -11.41 -9.82 43.03
C GLU A 455 -12.23 -11.05 42.60
N ILE A 456 -13.26 -10.80 41.80
CA ILE A 456 -14.03 -11.79 41.07
C ILE A 456 -13.51 -11.80 39.63
N LEU A 457 -13.21 -12.99 39.10
CA LEU A 457 -12.63 -13.18 37.78
C LEU A 457 -13.65 -13.76 36.79
N ASP A 458 -13.50 -13.40 35.52
CA ASP A 458 -14.36 -13.82 34.40
C ASP A 458 -14.57 -15.33 34.34
N GLY A 459 -15.84 -15.76 34.36
CA GLY A 459 -16.28 -17.16 34.32
C GLY A 459 -15.79 -18.06 35.48
N ARG A 460 -15.10 -17.52 36.51
CA ARG A 460 -14.43 -18.31 37.56
C ARG A 460 -15.12 -18.21 38.91
N THR A 461 -14.90 -19.20 39.76
CA THR A 461 -15.34 -19.17 41.17
C THR A 461 -14.17 -18.80 42.09
N THR A 462 -14.19 -17.59 42.64
CA THR A 462 -13.35 -17.18 43.77
C THR A 462 -13.94 -17.75 45.06
N LYS A 463 -13.13 -18.43 45.88
CA LYS A 463 -13.52 -18.96 47.20
C LYS A 463 -12.78 -18.22 48.31
N LYS A 464 -13.48 -17.88 49.39
CA LYS A 464 -12.92 -17.23 50.59
C LYS A 464 -13.49 -17.86 51.84
N GLU A 465 -12.61 -18.28 52.73
CA GLU A 465 -12.96 -18.84 54.04
C GLU A 465 -12.78 -17.77 55.11
N VAL A 466 -13.68 -17.72 56.09
CA VAL A 466 -13.73 -16.68 57.12
C VAL A 466 -14.01 -17.35 58.46
N SER A 467 -13.08 -17.26 59.41
CA SER A 467 -13.24 -17.89 60.71
C SER A 467 -13.94 -16.98 61.72
N PHE A 468 -14.92 -17.54 62.42
CA PHE A 468 -15.67 -16.96 63.54
C PHE A 468 -15.34 -17.65 64.88
N GLU A 469 -14.15 -18.28 64.99
CA GLU A 469 -13.69 -18.73 66.31
C GLU A 469 -13.52 -17.52 67.24
N SER A 470 -13.86 -17.71 68.51
CA SER A 470 -13.77 -16.71 69.55
C SER A 470 -12.88 -17.21 70.70
N GLY A 471 -12.28 -16.29 71.43
CA GLY A 471 -11.66 -16.54 72.71
C GLY A 471 -12.45 -15.86 73.83
N ILE A 472 -12.20 -16.29 75.07
CA ILE A 472 -12.86 -15.76 76.27
C ILE A 472 -11.82 -15.03 77.12
N LEU A 473 -12.07 -13.76 77.44
CA LEU A 473 -11.33 -13.02 78.47
C LEU A 473 -12.17 -12.90 79.73
N GLU A 474 -11.67 -13.46 80.83
CA GLU A 474 -12.26 -13.36 82.16
C GLU A 474 -11.39 -12.41 83.01
N VAL A 475 -11.95 -11.28 83.45
CA VAL A 475 -11.25 -10.24 84.22
C VAL A 475 -11.76 -10.22 85.65
N SER A 476 -10.87 -10.44 86.61
CA SER A 476 -11.19 -10.52 88.04
C SER A 476 -10.52 -9.35 88.81
N PRO A 477 -11.13 -8.16 88.87
CA PRO A 477 -10.71 -7.08 89.77
C PRO A 477 -10.82 -7.53 91.23
N ILE A 478 -9.73 -7.49 91.99
CA ILE A 478 -9.74 -7.83 93.42
C ILE A 478 -9.24 -6.69 94.31
N ARG A 479 -9.81 -6.64 95.51
CA ARG A 479 -9.40 -5.76 96.62
C ARG A 479 -9.54 -6.55 97.93
N ASN A 480 -8.55 -6.45 98.81
CA ASN A 480 -8.36 -7.27 100.01
C ASN A 480 -8.51 -8.78 99.73
N GLY A 481 -8.02 -9.24 98.56
CA GLY A 481 -8.11 -10.64 98.12
C GLY A 481 -9.50 -11.12 97.70
N LYS A 482 -10.50 -10.23 97.56
CA LYS A 482 -11.87 -10.56 97.12
C LYS A 482 -12.25 -9.78 95.86
N LEU A 483 -13.15 -10.35 95.05
CA LEU A 483 -13.81 -9.60 93.99
C LEU A 483 -14.56 -8.40 94.58
N PHE A 484 -14.63 -7.31 93.83
CA PHE A 484 -15.43 -6.13 94.16
C PHE A 484 -16.11 -5.59 92.89
N TYR A 485 -17.05 -4.65 93.06
CA TYR A 485 -17.71 -4.03 91.93
C TYR A 485 -16.77 -3.09 91.18
N ALA A 486 -16.55 -3.34 89.90
CA ALA A 486 -15.71 -2.50 89.05
C ALA A 486 -16.15 -2.58 87.59
N ALA A 487 -16.24 -1.42 86.93
CA ALA A 487 -16.52 -1.33 85.52
C ALA A 487 -15.28 -1.76 84.72
N VAL A 488 -15.45 -2.74 83.83
CA VAL A 488 -14.38 -3.22 82.93
C VAL A 488 -14.73 -2.80 81.50
N GLU A 489 -13.92 -1.91 80.95
CA GLU A 489 -13.99 -1.48 79.55
C GLU A 489 -12.94 -2.24 78.73
N LEU A 490 -13.39 -2.96 77.69
CA LEU A 490 -12.55 -3.67 76.74
C LEU A 490 -12.52 -2.91 75.42
N THR A 491 -11.37 -2.32 75.07
CA THR A 491 -11.15 -1.69 73.76
C THR A 491 -10.64 -2.71 72.74
N LYS A 492 -11.41 -2.92 71.68
CA LYS A 492 -11.09 -3.76 70.50
C LYS A 492 -9.97 -3.14 69.64
N PRO A 493 -9.31 -3.91 68.74
CA PRO A 493 -8.28 -3.39 67.83
C PRO A 493 -8.72 -2.24 66.91
N ASP A 494 -10.02 -2.19 66.56
CA ASP A 494 -10.65 -1.15 65.73
C ASP A 494 -11.05 0.12 66.52
N GLY A 495 -10.87 0.11 67.85
CA GLY A 495 -11.21 1.21 68.75
C GLY A 495 -12.61 1.14 69.36
N GLU A 496 -13.43 0.13 69.03
CA GLU A 496 -14.73 -0.07 69.67
C GLU A 496 -14.55 -0.46 71.16
N VAL A 497 -15.45 0.01 72.04
CA VAL A 497 -15.39 -0.24 73.49
C VAL A 497 -16.58 -1.05 73.96
N VAL A 498 -16.35 -2.31 74.29
CA VAL A 498 -17.30 -3.19 74.98
C VAL A 498 -17.18 -2.96 76.49
N ARG A 499 -18.28 -3.09 77.24
CA ARG A 499 -18.30 -2.93 78.69
C ARG A 499 -18.97 -4.11 79.36
N ASP A 500 -18.43 -4.51 80.50
CA ASP A 500 -19.05 -5.46 81.42
C ASP A 500 -18.63 -5.09 82.85
N ASP A 501 -19.50 -5.36 83.83
CA ASP A 501 -19.29 -4.96 85.23
C ASP A 501 -18.95 -6.19 86.07
N SER A 502 -17.75 -6.17 86.67
CA SER A 502 -17.38 -7.17 87.67
C SER A 502 -18.24 -6.95 88.91
N THR A 503 -18.64 -8.03 89.58
CA THR A 503 -19.41 -8.00 90.82
C THR A 503 -18.66 -8.72 91.94
N GLU A 504 -19.12 -8.59 93.18
CA GLU A 504 -18.53 -9.30 94.34
C GLU A 504 -18.55 -10.84 94.20
N ASN A 505 -19.37 -11.39 93.30
CA ASN A 505 -19.56 -12.84 93.13
C ASN A 505 -19.26 -13.37 91.72
N ALA A 506 -18.99 -12.50 90.74
CA ALA A 506 -18.70 -12.89 89.37
C ALA A 506 -17.71 -11.91 88.71
N PRO A 507 -16.62 -12.39 88.08
CA PRO A 507 -15.73 -11.57 87.26
C PRO A 507 -16.42 -11.15 85.96
N SER A 508 -15.89 -10.11 85.30
CA SER A 508 -16.34 -9.72 83.96
C SER A 508 -15.89 -10.74 82.92
N GLN A 509 -16.73 -11.04 81.93
CA GLN A 509 -16.43 -12.02 80.89
C GLN A 509 -16.76 -11.51 79.48
N PHE A 510 -15.74 -11.50 78.61
CA PHE A 510 -15.86 -11.06 77.22
C PHE A 510 -15.57 -12.24 76.27
N GLU A 511 -16.56 -12.65 75.47
CA GLU A 511 -16.31 -13.47 74.27
C GLU A 511 -15.97 -12.54 73.11
N VAL A 512 -14.77 -12.67 72.55
CA VAL A 512 -14.27 -11.80 71.47
C VAL A 512 -13.46 -12.57 70.43
N MET A 513 -13.32 -11.99 69.24
CA MET A 513 -12.48 -12.56 68.18
C MET A 513 -10.99 -12.57 68.58
N PRO A 514 -10.13 -13.33 67.89
CA PRO A 514 -8.69 -13.31 68.13
C PRO A 514 -8.10 -11.93 67.83
N GLY A 515 -7.25 -11.41 68.72
CA GLY A 515 -6.67 -10.07 68.55
C GLY A 515 -6.00 -9.49 69.80
N PHE A 516 -5.51 -8.26 69.68
CA PHE A 516 -4.88 -7.51 70.76
C PHE A 516 -5.84 -6.46 71.35
N TYR A 517 -6.21 -6.67 72.60
CA TYR A 517 -7.18 -5.84 73.31
C TYR A 517 -6.50 -4.98 74.37
N SER A 518 -7.05 -3.80 74.62
CA SER A 518 -6.68 -2.98 75.79
C SER A 518 -7.81 -3.03 76.80
N VAL A 519 -7.51 -3.47 78.02
CA VAL A 519 -8.46 -3.57 79.13
C VAL A 519 -8.25 -2.39 80.05
N GLU A 520 -9.34 -1.75 80.47
CA GLU A 520 -9.38 -0.71 81.48
C GLU A 520 -10.37 -1.11 82.57
N ILE A 521 -9.95 -1.01 83.83
CA ILE A 521 -10.78 -1.30 84.99
C ILE A 521 -10.88 -0.03 85.82
N ARG A 522 -12.11 0.38 86.15
CA ARG A 522 -12.42 1.52 87.03
C ARG A 522 -13.21 1.06 88.24
N ASP A 523 -12.82 1.56 89.41
CA ASP A 523 -13.63 1.51 90.61
C ASP A 523 -14.61 2.70 90.62
N ASP A 524 -15.89 2.44 90.34
CA ASP A 524 -16.92 3.47 90.22
C ASP A 524 -17.49 3.94 91.58
N TRP A 525 -17.19 3.25 92.69
CA TRP A 525 -17.70 3.59 94.03
C TRP A 525 -16.63 3.88 95.09
N GLY A 526 -15.34 3.69 94.79
CA GLY A 526 -14.20 4.02 95.66
C GLY A 526 -13.27 5.11 95.11
N ASP A 527 -11.98 4.81 95.05
CA ASP A 527 -10.86 5.77 94.90
C ASP A 527 -10.73 6.38 93.47
N LYS A 528 -11.69 6.11 92.57
CA LYS A 528 -11.61 6.39 91.11
C LYS A 528 -10.31 5.88 90.47
N SER A 529 -9.64 4.93 91.11
CA SER A 529 -8.36 4.43 90.67
C SER A 529 -8.56 3.57 89.42
N LYS A 530 -7.63 3.73 88.47
CA LYS A 530 -7.67 3.10 87.16
C LYS A 530 -6.55 2.08 87.05
N ARG A 531 -6.87 0.91 86.51
CA ARG A 531 -5.88 -0.10 86.10
C ARG A 531 -6.06 -0.36 84.61
N THR A 532 -4.95 -0.51 83.88
CA THR A 532 -4.98 -0.84 82.46
C THR A 532 -3.93 -1.89 82.12
N PHE A 533 -4.24 -2.76 81.17
CA PHE A 533 -3.29 -3.71 80.60
C PHE A 533 -3.66 -4.04 79.15
N LYS A 534 -2.74 -4.69 78.43
CA LYS A 534 -3.01 -5.25 77.10
C LYS A 534 -2.98 -6.77 77.15
N VAL A 535 -3.80 -7.40 76.33
CA VAL A 535 -3.91 -8.86 76.24
C VAL A 535 -4.10 -9.28 74.78
N GLU A 536 -3.32 -10.26 74.33
CA GLU A 536 -3.59 -11.00 73.10
C GLU A 536 -4.54 -12.13 73.45
N ILE A 537 -5.63 -12.29 72.70
CA ILE A 537 -6.60 -13.38 72.85
C ILE A 537 -6.56 -14.21 71.56
N LYS A 538 -6.54 -15.54 71.67
CA LYS A 538 -6.56 -16.45 70.52
C LYS A 538 -7.89 -17.21 70.40
N ALA A 539 -8.10 -17.81 69.24
CA ALA A 539 -9.23 -18.69 68.97
C ALA A 539 -9.26 -19.85 69.97
N ASP A 540 -10.44 -20.17 70.51
CA ASP A 540 -10.70 -21.21 71.50
C ASP A 540 -9.89 -21.09 72.81
N GLU A 541 -9.23 -19.94 73.06
CA GLU A 541 -8.44 -19.70 74.27
C GLU A 541 -9.29 -19.01 75.35
N THR A 542 -9.21 -19.49 76.59
CA THR A 542 -9.77 -18.79 77.77
C THR A 542 -8.64 -18.17 78.58
N ILE A 543 -8.54 -16.84 78.58
CA ILE A 543 -7.54 -16.08 79.33
C ILE A 543 -8.17 -15.50 80.59
N ARG A 544 -7.61 -15.86 81.75
CA ARG A 544 -8.02 -15.33 83.06
C ARG A 544 -7.02 -14.28 83.53
N LYS A 545 -7.51 -13.09 83.93
CA LYS A 545 -6.69 -11.97 84.42
C LYS A 545 -7.24 -11.42 85.73
N THR A 546 -6.64 -11.85 86.83
CA THR A 546 -6.82 -11.22 88.14
C THR A 546 -6.03 -9.91 88.20
N VAL A 547 -6.68 -8.82 88.62
CA VAL A 547 -6.04 -7.51 88.79
C VAL A 547 -6.26 -7.02 90.21
N ASP A 548 -5.17 -7.01 90.99
CA ASP A 548 -5.18 -6.54 92.37
C ASP A 548 -5.07 -5.01 92.43
N PHE A 549 -6.02 -4.37 93.12
CA PHE A 549 -6.07 -2.93 93.31
C PHE A 549 -5.22 -2.45 94.49
N ASP A 550 -4.93 -3.30 95.47
CA ASP A 550 -4.07 -2.96 96.61
C ASP A 550 -2.57 -3.14 96.27
N ALA A 551 -2.26 -3.87 95.21
CA ALA A 551 -0.91 -3.96 94.68
C ALA A 551 -0.40 -2.61 94.15
N PRO A 552 0.86 -2.22 94.46
CA PRO A 552 1.44 -0.96 93.99
C PRO A 552 1.52 -0.94 92.46
N GLN A 553 1.07 0.17 91.87
CA GLN A 553 0.95 0.31 90.42
C GLN A 553 2.33 0.31 89.75
N ALA A 554 2.62 -0.72 88.94
CA ALA A 554 3.85 -0.81 88.18
C ALA A 554 3.98 0.37 87.21
N GLN A 555 5.05 1.16 87.36
CA GLN A 555 5.31 2.31 86.49
C GLN A 555 5.64 1.84 85.07
N SER A 556 4.79 2.18 84.11
CA SER A 556 5.05 1.98 82.69
C SER A 556 6.30 2.75 82.26
N MET A 557 7.34 2.05 81.80
CA MET A 557 8.51 2.69 81.18
C MET A 557 8.08 3.42 79.90
N ALA A 558 8.12 4.75 79.93
CA ALA A 558 7.92 5.58 78.75
C ALA A 558 9.13 5.48 77.81
N GLN A 559 8.91 5.16 76.54
CA GLN A 559 9.94 5.29 75.50
C GLN A 559 10.18 6.79 75.18
N PRO A 560 11.42 7.23 74.93
CA PRO A 560 11.67 8.60 74.49
C PRO A 560 11.34 8.79 73.00
N GLN A 561 10.32 9.58 72.69
CA GLN A 561 10.13 10.15 71.36
C GLN A 561 11.00 11.41 71.21
N ALA A 562 12.20 11.27 70.62
CA ALA A 562 13.04 12.42 70.23
C ALA A 562 14.12 12.05 69.19
N ALA A 563 13.71 11.74 67.95
CA ALA A 563 14.65 11.55 66.82
C ALA A 563 13.97 11.71 65.43
N ALA A 564 13.20 12.79 65.23
CA ALA A 564 12.54 13.08 63.94
C ALA A 564 13.02 14.37 63.25
N ASP A 565 13.57 15.33 64.00
CA ASP A 565 13.97 16.66 63.51
C ASP A 565 15.47 16.95 63.73
N GLN A 566 16.34 16.16 63.11
CA GLN A 566 17.74 16.56 62.84
C GLN A 566 18.44 15.59 61.87
N LEU A 567 18.08 15.66 60.57
CA LEU A 567 18.91 15.17 59.43
C LEU A 567 18.29 15.59 58.06
N LYS A 568 17.97 16.88 57.93
CA LYS A 568 17.59 17.52 56.65
C LYS A 568 18.41 18.79 56.38
N GLN A 569 19.74 18.70 56.43
CA GLN A 569 20.64 19.76 55.91
C GLN A 569 22.11 19.30 55.77
N SER A 570 22.40 18.50 54.73
CA SER A 570 23.73 18.36 54.12
C SER A 570 23.67 17.45 52.90
N GLY A 571 23.09 17.95 51.80
CA GLY A 571 23.05 17.19 50.55
C GLY A 571 24.39 17.22 49.81
N VAL A 572 25.02 16.04 49.64
CA VAL A 572 26.04 15.77 48.61
C VAL A 572 25.84 14.34 48.11
N VAL A 573 25.79 14.15 46.78
CA VAL A 573 25.72 12.86 46.09
C VAL A 573 27.12 12.49 45.57
N PRO A 574 27.51 11.21 45.59
CA PRO A 574 28.15 10.66 44.38
C PRO A 574 27.76 9.21 44.02
N GLN A 575 27.45 9.07 42.72
CA GLN A 575 27.53 7.96 41.75
C GLN A 575 27.79 6.48 42.15
N GLU A 576 27.22 5.60 41.32
CA GLU A 576 27.25 4.13 41.40
C GLU A 576 28.40 3.45 40.62
N SER A 577 28.54 2.13 40.91
CA SER A 577 29.15 1.06 40.09
C SER A 577 30.69 0.92 40.06
N PRO A 578 31.26 -0.31 39.86
CA PRO A 578 30.60 -1.53 39.33
C PRO A 578 30.90 -2.89 40.04
N ALA A 579 30.13 -3.91 39.60
CA ALA A 579 30.50 -5.33 39.34
C ALA A 579 30.47 -6.46 40.43
N GLN A 580 29.60 -7.46 40.15
CA GLN A 580 29.83 -8.94 40.17
C GLN A 580 30.01 -9.69 41.52
N ALA A 581 29.55 -10.95 41.74
CA ALA A 581 28.77 -11.91 40.93
C ALA A 581 28.20 -13.09 41.79
N VAL A 582 27.54 -14.08 41.14
CA VAL A 582 27.18 -15.46 41.63
C VAL A 582 25.94 -15.51 42.56
N ASP A 583 24.95 -16.44 42.47
CA ASP A 583 24.85 -17.77 41.84
C ASP A 583 23.45 -18.10 41.24
N GLN A 584 23.32 -19.21 40.48
CA GLN A 584 22.05 -19.86 40.06
C GLN A 584 22.08 -21.38 40.29
N PRO A 585 20.92 -22.04 40.51
CA PRO A 585 20.77 -23.47 40.28
C PRO A 585 20.03 -23.80 38.96
N ASN A 586 20.55 -24.81 38.25
CA ASN A 586 20.03 -25.36 36.99
C ASN A 586 18.62 -25.98 37.09
N THR A 587 17.93 -26.07 35.95
CA THR A 587 17.48 -27.38 35.43
C THR A 587 17.45 -27.39 33.89
N THR A 588 17.73 -28.55 33.32
CA THR A 588 18.12 -28.77 31.91
C THR A 588 17.01 -29.36 31.05
N PHE A 589 16.98 -29.04 29.75
CA PHE A 589 16.60 -29.98 28.69
C PHE A 589 17.35 -29.69 27.37
N THR A 590 17.91 -30.74 26.77
CA THR A 590 18.55 -30.80 25.44
C THR A 590 17.48 -31.02 24.34
N GLY A 591 17.64 -30.83 23.02
CA GLY A 591 18.74 -30.49 22.10
C GLY A 591 18.54 -31.25 20.75
N ALA A 592 19.14 -30.96 19.59
CA ALA A 592 19.91 -29.82 19.04
C ALA A 592 20.23 -30.10 17.53
N GLY A 593 20.41 -29.08 16.66
CA GLY A 593 21.04 -29.27 15.32
C GLY A 593 20.54 -28.44 14.12
N VAL A 594 21.50 -27.93 13.31
CA VAL A 594 21.37 -27.32 11.96
C VAL A 594 22.72 -27.57 11.22
N PRO A 595 22.85 -27.42 9.88
CA PRO A 595 22.52 -28.33 8.77
C PRO A 595 23.78 -29.10 8.24
N PRO A 596 23.75 -29.80 7.07
CA PRO A 596 24.22 -29.15 5.81
C PRO A 596 23.67 -29.67 4.45
N ASP A 597 23.68 -28.78 3.45
CA ASP A 597 23.99 -28.88 2.00
C ASP A 597 23.67 -30.09 1.05
N VAL A 598 22.98 -29.74 -0.07
CA VAL A 598 23.36 -29.97 -1.51
C VAL A 598 22.91 -31.22 -2.32
N LYS A 599 22.11 -30.93 -3.38
CA LYS A 599 22.01 -31.49 -4.78
C LYS A 599 21.08 -32.65 -5.22
N THR A 600 20.49 -32.40 -6.43
CA THR A 600 20.16 -33.28 -7.59
C THR A 600 18.84 -34.09 -7.70
N GLY A 601 18.26 -34.08 -8.93
CA GLY A 601 17.09 -34.86 -9.41
C GLY A 601 15.85 -33.96 -9.69
N VAL A 602 15.36 -33.61 -10.90
CA VAL A 602 15.29 -34.14 -12.29
C VAL A 602 14.00 -34.93 -12.62
N GLN A 603 13.29 -34.47 -13.69
CA GLN A 603 12.17 -35.09 -14.46
C GLN A 603 10.74 -35.11 -13.82
N SER A 604 9.62 -35.01 -14.57
CA SER A 604 9.40 -34.76 -16.03
C SER A 604 7.92 -34.48 -16.38
N GLY A 605 7.66 -33.81 -17.52
CA GLY A 605 6.38 -33.89 -18.26
C GLY A 605 5.67 -32.55 -18.52
N THR A 606 5.22 -32.14 -19.71
CA THR A 606 5.76 -32.08 -21.10
C THR A 606 4.58 -31.92 -22.07
N GLN A 607 4.48 -30.78 -22.78
CA GLN A 607 3.90 -30.53 -24.12
C GLN A 607 3.74 -29.00 -24.26
N VAL A 608 4.42 -28.20 -25.10
CA VAL A 608 5.14 -28.33 -26.40
C VAL A 608 4.26 -28.22 -27.65
N GLY A 609 4.50 -27.13 -28.40
CA GLY A 609 4.31 -27.02 -29.85
C GLY A 609 3.77 -25.64 -30.31
N ALA A 610 4.33 -24.95 -31.30
CA ALA A 610 5.67 -24.94 -31.89
C ALA A 610 5.86 -23.60 -32.63
N ARG A 611 7.07 -23.02 -32.65
CA ARG A 611 7.47 -22.04 -33.68
C ARG A 611 8.04 -22.80 -34.88
N ILE A 612 7.94 -22.20 -36.06
CA ILE A 612 8.70 -22.61 -37.25
C ILE A 612 9.42 -21.35 -37.74
N ASP A 613 10.71 -21.48 -38.01
CA ASP A 613 11.58 -20.39 -38.43
C ASP A 613 11.57 -20.25 -39.96
N GLU A 614 11.75 -19.02 -40.47
CA GLU A 614 12.22 -18.76 -41.83
C GLU A 614 13.44 -17.84 -41.76
N ASP A 615 14.64 -18.42 -41.75
CA ASP A 615 15.89 -17.71 -42.05
C ASP A 615 16.90 -18.65 -42.74
N MET A 616 16.62 -18.93 -44.00
CA MET A 616 17.47 -19.50 -45.07
C MET A 616 16.87 -18.87 -46.35
N ILE A 617 17.57 -18.09 -47.18
CA ILE A 617 18.88 -18.34 -47.79
C ILE A 617 19.70 -17.04 -47.81
N GLY A 618 20.98 -17.13 -47.43
CA GLY A 618 21.94 -16.01 -47.56
C GLY A 618 22.60 -15.93 -48.94
N ALA A 619 22.57 -14.72 -49.51
CA ALA A 619 23.51 -14.07 -50.43
C ALA A 619 24.52 -14.87 -51.27
N HIS A 620 24.70 -14.44 -52.54
CA HIS A 620 26.03 -14.33 -53.18
C HIS A 620 26.09 -13.07 -54.07
N VAL A 621 27.30 -12.51 -54.21
CA VAL A 621 27.59 -11.35 -55.09
C VAL A 621 28.71 -11.75 -56.04
N ALA A 622 28.48 -11.61 -57.36
CA ALA A 622 29.40 -11.03 -58.37
C ALA A 622 29.17 -11.58 -59.79
N GLY A 623 29.13 -10.68 -60.78
CA GLY A 623 29.59 -10.94 -62.16
C GLY A 623 28.61 -11.52 -63.19
N GLU A 624 28.23 -10.66 -64.14
CA GLU A 624 27.84 -10.89 -65.56
C GLU A 624 27.34 -12.27 -66.06
N ASP A 625 26.12 -12.25 -66.63
CA ASP A 625 25.53 -13.13 -67.67
C ASP A 625 25.55 -14.67 -67.48
N GLU A 626 24.54 -15.22 -66.79
CA GLU A 626 24.04 -16.60 -66.95
C GLU A 626 22.50 -16.66 -66.76
N GLU A 627 21.81 -17.63 -67.40
CA GLU A 627 20.34 -17.71 -67.45
C GLU A 627 19.69 -18.16 -66.11
N ASP A 628 18.54 -17.56 -65.77
CA ASP A 628 17.78 -17.87 -64.54
C ASP A 628 17.41 -19.38 -64.43
N PRO A 629 17.60 -20.02 -63.26
CA PRO A 629 17.25 -21.42 -63.06
C PRO A 629 15.73 -21.66 -63.09
N PRO A 630 15.27 -22.87 -63.48
CA PRO A 630 13.85 -23.21 -63.49
C PRO A 630 13.25 -23.18 -62.07
N LEU A 631 11.98 -22.80 -61.99
CA LEU A 631 11.23 -22.74 -60.74
C LEU A 631 11.27 -24.07 -59.97
N ALA A 632 11.38 -23.99 -58.64
CA ALA A 632 11.20 -25.15 -57.79
C ALA A 632 9.70 -25.52 -57.67
N LYS A 633 9.37 -26.81 -57.79
CA LYS A 633 7.99 -27.28 -57.55
C LYS A 633 7.56 -27.02 -56.11
N MET A 634 6.36 -26.47 -55.94
CA MET A 634 5.77 -26.19 -54.64
C MET A 634 4.60 -27.17 -54.36
N PRO A 635 4.59 -27.86 -53.20
CA PRO A 635 3.43 -28.67 -52.80
C PRO A 635 2.24 -27.77 -52.43
N TYR A 636 1.02 -28.18 -52.79
CA TYR A 636 -0.18 -27.50 -52.31
C TYR A 636 -0.56 -28.00 -50.92
N ASN A 637 -0.50 -27.12 -49.92
CA ASN A 637 -1.01 -27.38 -48.58
C ASN A 637 -2.28 -26.57 -48.34
N ARG A 638 -3.40 -27.25 -48.13
CA ARG A 638 -4.71 -26.60 -47.95
C ARG A 638 -4.77 -25.78 -46.66
N ASP A 639 -4.05 -26.18 -45.62
CA ASP A 639 -4.15 -25.53 -44.31
C ASP A 639 -3.63 -24.08 -44.33
N GLU A 640 -2.60 -23.79 -45.14
CA GLU A 640 -2.03 -22.44 -45.34
C GLU A 640 -3.04 -21.41 -45.88
N TRP A 641 -4.04 -21.87 -46.64
CA TRP A 641 -5.06 -21.02 -47.26
C TRP A 641 -6.34 -20.93 -46.40
N THR A 642 -6.35 -21.54 -45.22
CA THR A 642 -7.50 -21.52 -44.29
C THR A 642 -7.68 -20.14 -43.66
N LEU A 643 -8.89 -19.60 -43.78
CA LEU A 643 -9.25 -18.27 -43.32
C LEU A 643 -9.62 -18.28 -41.83
N GLY A 644 -9.08 -17.33 -41.07
CA GLY A 644 -9.31 -17.17 -39.64
C GLY A 644 -10.62 -16.46 -39.29
N ARG A 645 -10.63 -15.72 -38.18
CA ARG A 645 -11.80 -14.91 -37.75
C ARG A 645 -11.95 -13.63 -38.59
N VAL A 646 -10.85 -13.09 -39.14
CA VAL A 646 -10.82 -11.87 -39.97
C VAL A 646 -10.80 -12.20 -41.47
N TYR A 647 -11.66 -13.15 -41.88
CA TYR A 647 -11.61 -13.79 -43.19
C TYR A 647 -11.67 -12.84 -44.42
N PRO A 648 -12.39 -11.70 -44.44
CA PRO A 648 -12.48 -10.88 -45.66
C PRO A 648 -11.15 -10.19 -46.04
N LEU A 649 -10.39 -9.73 -45.04
CA LEU A 649 -9.09 -9.09 -45.26
C LEU A 649 -8.02 -10.12 -45.63
N GLN A 650 -7.99 -11.26 -44.94
CA GLN A 650 -7.09 -12.37 -45.24
C GLN A 650 -7.35 -12.93 -46.66
N ALA A 651 -8.61 -13.11 -47.05
CA ALA A 651 -8.97 -13.56 -48.40
C ALA A 651 -8.56 -12.56 -49.49
N ARG A 652 -8.67 -11.26 -49.25
CA ARG A 652 -8.21 -10.23 -50.20
C ARG A 652 -6.68 -10.27 -50.37
N ARG A 653 -5.92 -10.29 -49.26
CA ARG A 653 -4.45 -10.41 -49.29
C ARG A 653 -3.98 -11.68 -50.01
N ASN A 654 -4.69 -12.79 -49.81
CA ASN A 654 -4.39 -14.06 -50.46
C ASN A 654 -4.74 -14.01 -51.97
N SER A 655 -5.88 -13.42 -52.34
CA SER A 655 -6.27 -13.13 -53.74
C SER A 655 -5.21 -12.29 -54.47
N ASP A 656 -4.76 -11.19 -53.86
CA ASP A 656 -3.75 -10.30 -54.44
C ASP A 656 -2.37 -10.98 -54.55
N THR A 657 -2.04 -11.91 -53.65
CA THR A 657 -0.82 -12.72 -53.71
C THR A 657 -0.87 -13.74 -54.84
N LEU A 658 -2.01 -14.42 -55.02
CA LEU A 658 -2.22 -15.37 -56.12
C LEU A 658 -2.24 -14.66 -57.48
N ASN A 659 -2.83 -13.46 -57.57
CA ASN A 659 -2.79 -12.67 -58.81
C ASN A 659 -1.38 -12.18 -59.17
N ARG A 660 -0.55 -11.80 -58.18
CA ARG A 660 0.87 -11.50 -58.42
C ARG A 660 1.66 -12.73 -58.88
N ARG A 661 1.37 -13.91 -58.33
CA ARG A 661 1.95 -15.19 -58.82
C ARG A 661 1.53 -15.48 -60.26
N LEU A 662 0.27 -15.21 -60.65
CA LEU A 662 -0.18 -15.33 -62.04
C LEU A 662 0.54 -14.36 -63.00
N ASN A 663 0.86 -13.13 -62.57
CA ASN A 663 1.70 -12.23 -63.38
C ASN A 663 3.07 -12.84 -63.67
N SER A 664 3.73 -13.39 -62.65
CA SER A 664 5.04 -14.06 -62.79
C SER A 664 4.94 -15.32 -63.67
N CYS A 665 3.88 -16.11 -63.53
CA CYS A 665 3.64 -17.28 -64.38
C CYS A 665 3.38 -16.90 -65.85
N GLU A 666 2.70 -15.78 -66.12
CA GLU A 666 2.45 -15.30 -67.49
C GLU A 666 3.74 -14.82 -68.16
N GLU A 667 4.57 -14.08 -67.42
CA GLU A 667 5.90 -13.65 -67.89
C GLU A 667 6.82 -14.85 -68.17
N GLN A 668 6.84 -15.84 -67.28
CA GLN A 668 7.65 -17.04 -67.46
C GLN A 668 7.12 -17.97 -68.57
N ALA A 669 5.80 -18.10 -68.73
CA ALA A 669 5.21 -18.81 -69.87
C ALA A 669 5.60 -18.14 -71.21
N GLY A 670 5.71 -16.81 -71.24
CA GLY A 670 6.25 -16.06 -72.36
C GLY A 670 7.74 -16.36 -72.60
N LYS A 671 8.58 -16.26 -71.56
CA LYS A 671 10.03 -16.54 -71.64
C LYS A 671 10.35 -17.98 -72.06
N GLN A 672 9.60 -18.96 -71.56
CA GLN A 672 9.75 -20.39 -71.89
C GLN A 672 9.03 -20.81 -73.18
N ASN A 673 8.35 -19.89 -73.88
CA ASN A 673 7.54 -20.17 -75.08
C ASN A 673 6.51 -21.31 -74.87
N ARG A 674 5.72 -21.19 -73.80
CA ARG A 674 4.64 -22.12 -73.38
C ARG A 674 3.23 -21.52 -73.62
N PRO A 675 2.82 -21.30 -74.88
CA PRO A 675 1.51 -20.69 -75.18
C PRO A 675 0.33 -21.58 -74.79
N ASP A 676 0.56 -22.87 -74.54
CA ASP A 676 -0.42 -23.83 -74.02
C ASP A 676 -0.93 -23.46 -72.61
N LEU A 677 -0.15 -22.72 -71.82
CA LEU A 677 -0.51 -22.31 -70.46
C LEU A 677 -1.24 -20.97 -70.40
N LEU A 678 -1.12 -20.11 -71.42
CA LEU A 678 -1.77 -18.78 -71.43
C LEU A 678 -3.31 -18.85 -71.25
N PRO A 679 -4.06 -19.79 -71.87
CA PRO A 679 -5.49 -19.93 -71.61
C PRO A 679 -5.81 -20.33 -70.17
N ARG A 680 -4.98 -21.17 -69.51
CA ARG A 680 -5.15 -21.55 -68.09
C ARG A 680 -4.90 -20.36 -67.17
N ILE A 681 -3.86 -19.58 -67.44
CA ILE A 681 -3.55 -18.35 -66.71
C ILE A 681 -4.71 -17.34 -66.80
N GLN A 682 -5.29 -17.14 -67.98
CA GLN A 682 -6.45 -16.27 -68.17
C GLN A 682 -7.72 -16.80 -67.46
N ALA A 683 -7.92 -18.12 -67.42
CA ALA A 683 -8.98 -18.74 -66.63
C ALA A 683 -8.79 -18.51 -65.11
N ALA A 684 -7.57 -18.68 -64.60
CA ALA A 684 -7.24 -18.40 -63.20
C ALA A 684 -7.39 -16.91 -62.85
N ARG A 685 -7.03 -15.98 -63.74
CA ARG A 685 -7.33 -14.53 -63.57
C ARG A 685 -8.82 -14.27 -63.48
N SER A 686 -9.64 -14.96 -64.28
CA SER A 686 -11.11 -14.86 -64.20
C SER A 686 -11.65 -15.38 -62.86
N GLN A 687 -10.98 -16.36 -62.23
CA GLN A 687 -11.31 -16.82 -60.87
C GLN A 687 -10.90 -15.79 -59.79
N VAL A 688 -9.78 -15.06 -59.94
CA VAL A 688 -9.43 -13.91 -59.07
C VAL A 688 -10.54 -12.86 -59.09
N GLU A 689 -11.04 -12.51 -60.27
CA GLU A 689 -12.16 -11.56 -60.40
C GLU A 689 -13.45 -12.08 -59.76
N ALA A 690 -13.75 -13.37 -59.92
CA ALA A 690 -14.90 -14.02 -59.29
C ALA A 690 -14.81 -13.99 -57.75
N LEU A 691 -13.63 -14.31 -57.19
CA LEU A 691 -13.35 -14.22 -55.75
C LEU A 691 -13.49 -12.79 -55.23
N ASN A 692 -12.92 -11.80 -55.94
CA ASN A 692 -13.05 -10.39 -55.59
C ASN A 692 -14.51 -9.90 -55.68
N LYS A 693 -15.31 -10.46 -56.58
CA LYS A 693 -16.76 -10.21 -56.68
C LYS A 693 -17.56 -10.84 -55.54
N LEU A 694 -17.17 -12.03 -55.05
CA LEU A 694 -17.73 -12.65 -53.84
C LEU A 694 -17.41 -11.82 -52.59
N LEU A 695 -16.17 -11.36 -52.45
CA LEU A 695 -15.72 -10.47 -51.38
C LEU A 695 -16.51 -9.15 -51.39
N LYS A 696 -16.65 -8.50 -52.56
CA LYS A 696 -17.44 -7.26 -52.72
C LYS A 696 -18.93 -7.45 -52.41
N LYS A 697 -19.47 -8.65 -52.64
CA LYS A 697 -20.86 -9.03 -52.30
C LYS A 697 -21.04 -9.48 -50.85
N LYS A 698 -19.97 -9.54 -50.03
CA LYS A 698 -20.00 -10.07 -48.66
C LYS A 698 -20.60 -11.48 -48.58
N ALA A 699 -20.16 -12.37 -49.48
CA ALA A 699 -20.55 -13.78 -49.47
C ALA A 699 -20.13 -14.48 -48.15
N SER A 700 -20.70 -15.65 -47.88
CA SER A 700 -20.37 -16.44 -46.69
C SER A 700 -18.89 -16.83 -46.65
N LYS A 701 -18.35 -17.00 -45.44
CA LYS A 701 -16.94 -17.38 -45.24
C LYS A 701 -16.61 -18.67 -46.00
N GLU A 702 -17.53 -19.63 -45.98
CA GLU A 702 -17.39 -20.95 -46.59
C GLU A 702 -17.28 -20.85 -48.12
N ALA A 703 -18.09 -20.00 -48.75
CA ALA A 703 -18.05 -19.78 -50.20
C ALA A 703 -16.79 -19.04 -50.66
N ILE A 704 -16.31 -18.09 -49.84
CA ILE A 704 -15.03 -17.39 -50.08
C ILE A 704 -13.84 -18.34 -49.85
N GLN A 705 -13.93 -19.20 -48.85
CA GLN A 705 -12.92 -20.21 -48.53
C GLN A 705 -12.77 -21.23 -49.66
N GLU A 706 -13.87 -21.75 -50.18
CA GLU A 706 -13.90 -22.71 -51.29
C GLU A 706 -13.35 -22.07 -52.59
N ALA A 707 -13.81 -20.86 -52.93
CA ALA A 707 -13.30 -20.13 -54.10
C ALA A 707 -11.80 -19.81 -53.98
N LEU A 708 -11.30 -19.49 -52.79
CA LEU A 708 -9.87 -19.25 -52.54
C LEU A 708 -9.05 -20.54 -52.65
N TYR A 709 -9.55 -21.67 -52.13
CA TYR A 709 -8.85 -22.95 -52.25
C TYR A 709 -8.67 -23.37 -53.70
N ASN A 710 -9.75 -23.33 -54.50
CA ASN A 710 -9.73 -23.75 -55.89
C ASN A 710 -8.80 -22.87 -56.75
N LEU A 711 -8.81 -21.55 -56.51
CA LEU A 711 -7.87 -20.62 -57.15
C LEU A 711 -6.42 -20.91 -56.74
N ALA A 712 -6.16 -21.14 -55.45
CA ALA A 712 -4.82 -21.43 -54.97
C ALA A 712 -4.26 -22.74 -55.54
N GLU A 713 -5.11 -23.75 -55.71
CA GLU A 713 -4.75 -25.04 -56.33
C GLU A 713 -4.38 -24.85 -57.82
N GLU A 714 -5.24 -24.22 -58.63
CA GLU A 714 -4.98 -23.98 -60.07
C GLU A 714 -3.73 -23.11 -60.29
N VAL A 715 -3.49 -22.08 -59.46
CA VAL A 715 -2.29 -21.22 -59.56
C VAL A 715 -1.02 -22.01 -59.25
N MET A 716 -1.06 -22.93 -58.29
CA MET A 716 0.09 -23.77 -57.93
C MET A 716 0.34 -24.86 -58.98
N ASP A 717 -0.71 -25.41 -59.60
CA ASP A 717 -0.60 -26.32 -60.74
C ASP A 717 0.01 -25.64 -61.98
N ILE A 718 -0.39 -24.41 -62.29
CA ILE A 718 0.22 -23.60 -63.36
C ILE A 718 1.71 -23.35 -63.07
N HIS A 719 2.03 -22.94 -61.83
CA HIS A 719 3.41 -22.71 -61.40
C HIS A 719 4.26 -23.99 -61.51
N ASN A 720 3.71 -25.12 -61.06
CA ASN A 720 4.36 -26.43 -61.15
C ASN A 720 4.51 -26.95 -62.59
N ALA A 721 3.67 -26.49 -63.53
CA ALA A 721 3.77 -26.81 -64.96
C ALA A 721 4.78 -25.92 -65.73
N LEU A 722 5.27 -24.84 -65.10
CA LEU A 722 6.40 -23.99 -65.53
C LEU A 722 7.73 -24.37 -64.83
N ALA A 723 7.63 -25.20 -63.78
CA ALA A 723 8.73 -25.87 -63.07
C ALA A 723 9.09 -27.25 -63.67
N ILE A 724 8.54 -27.58 -64.85
CA ILE A 724 8.78 -28.82 -65.64
C ILE A 724 9.15 -28.41 -67.06
#